data_AF-A0AAU5FVQ0-F1
#
_entry.id   AF-A0AAU5FVQ0-F1
#
_cell.length_a   1.000
_cell.length_b   1.000
_cell.length_c   1.000
_cell.angle_alpha   90.00
_cell.angle_beta   90.00
_cell.angle_gamma   90.00
#
_symmetry.space_group_name_H-M   'P 1'
#
loop_
_entity.id
_entity.type
_entity.pdbx_description
1 polymer ?
#
loop_
_entity_poly.entity_id
_entity_poly.type
_entity_poly.pdbx_seq_one_letter_code
_entity_poly.pdbx_strand_id
1 'polypeptide(L)'
;MIGLISATAAGRTGAERLAAAWPGRTRRYEGPVRETLPAAFAECDQLVVFLATGAAVRLLAPLLAGKGVDPGVVTVDETHRHAVALLGGHGGGANALAEEVSAVLGAAAVITTATDSVGVGALDLLPYPVEGAVAAVTRAMVDGSAVALHADATWPLPPLPACGAPTTGPTPPPAGPAAADTHPHPSDTGTAPPDAAESGGTPTPHEPRPDAGPADAHTQPADAGTAPPDSAVPLPPDAAGSGGTADPDEARPATARTGATEAGASPAEAGAHARTRPADASTAPPSSSDSLPPDAAGSGGTPAPDGPRPATARTGATEPAAGPADAGAHAHNRPASAGTAPPDSAVPYPPDAASVGGTATPDEVPDGYVVWVTDRVVGGGGEGDGEPRRIVFVRPPSLVVGVGASRGVGRDEVLALVAEGLDAGGLAPASLTALATVDAKADEAGIVAAAAHLGVPLLTYPATALAEVAVPNPSPAPLAAVGTPSVAEAAALLAAGPGAELAVQKRKSAMATVAVARRRPRGRLAVVGLGPGARDLVTPRAVTELRRASVVVGLDQYVDQIRDLLRPGTRVLESGLGAEEERARTAVAQARAGHAVALIGSGDAGVYAMASPALAEAADDIDVIGVPGVTAALAAAALLGAPLGHDHVSISLSDLHTPWDVIERRVRAAAESDLVVTFYNPRSRGRDWQLPKALSILAEHRAPSTPVGVVRAASRPDEHVQLTTLATLDPATVDMVTVVTVGNTATRDVSGRMVTPRGYRWQTSDRGAAQ
;
A
#
# COMPACT_ATOMS: atom_id res chain seq x y z
N MET A 1 -10.27 17.76 2.93
CA MET A 1 -10.92 18.51 1.84
C MET A 1 -9.85 19.18 1.01
N ILE A 2 -9.92 19.07 -0.32
CA ILE A 2 -8.96 19.66 -1.25
C ILE A 2 -9.58 20.89 -1.93
N GLY A 3 -9.03 22.08 -1.70
CA GLY A 3 -9.45 23.31 -2.36
C GLY A 3 -8.87 23.42 -3.77
N LEU A 4 -9.71 23.62 -4.79
CA LEU A 4 -9.29 23.81 -6.18
C LEU A 4 -9.50 25.27 -6.59
N ILE A 5 -8.42 25.95 -6.99
CA ILE A 5 -8.41 27.39 -7.29
C ILE A 5 -7.78 27.61 -8.66
N SER A 6 -8.39 28.44 -9.50
CA SER A 6 -7.88 28.71 -10.86
C SER A 6 -8.08 30.17 -11.28
N ALA A 7 -7.05 30.75 -11.90
CA ALA A 7 -7.11 32.13 -12.42
C ALA A 7 -7.73 32.23 -13.83
N THR A 8 -7.67 31.15 -14.61
CA THR A 8 -7.87 31.15 -16.07
C THR A 8 -8.92 30.13 -16.52
N ALA A 9 -9.25 30.15 -17.81
CA ALA A 9 -10.09 29.10 -18.41
C ALA A 9 -9.38 27.73 -18.46
N ALA A 10 -8.08 27.67 -18.79
CA ALA A 10 -7.33 26.42 -18.84
C ALA A 10 -7.19 25.79 -17.44
N GLY A 11 -6.86 26.59 -16.42
CA GLY A 11 -6.85 26.15 -15.03
C GLY A 11 -8.22 25.67 -14.52
N ARG A 12 -9.33 26.27 -14.99
CA ARG A 12 -10.68 25.75 -14.69
C ARG A 12 -10.90 24.36 -15.27
N THR A 13 -10.49 24.09 -16.50
CA THR A 13 -10.56 22.75 -17.10
C THR A 13 -9.71 21.73 -16.34
N GLY A 14 -8.53 22.13 -15.85
CA GLY A 14 -7.71 21.31 -14.94
C GLY A 14 -8.45 20.99 -13.64
N ALA A 15 -9.00 22.01 -12.98
CA ALA A 15 -9.79 21.86 -11.74
C ALA A 15 -11.04 20.99 -11.94
N GLU A 16 -11.70 21.06 -13.10
CA GLU A 16 -12.85 20.22 -13.45
C GLU A 16 -12.45 18.75 -13.63
N ARG A 17 -11.31 18.45 -14.28
CA ARG A 17 -10.77 17.09 -14.36
C ARG A 17 -10.44 16.52 -12.97
N LEU A 18 -9.82 17.32 -12.10
CA LEU A 18 -9.54 16.90 -10.71
C LEU A 18 -10.83 16.67 -9.91
N ALA A 19 -11.82 17.55 -10.03
CA ALA A 19 -13.11 17.40 -9.35
C ALA A 19 -13.90 16.17 -9.83
N ALA A 20 -13.84 15.86 -11.13
CA ALA A 20 -14.46 14.66 -11.70
C ALA A 20 -13.75 13.37 -11.28
N ALA A 21 -12.41 13.38 -11.17
CA ALA A 21 -11.63 12.25 -10.68
C ALA A 21 -11.80 12.01 -9.16
N TRP A 22 -12.04 13.07 -8.39
CA TRP A 22 -12.11 13.04 -6.92
C TRP A 22 -13.46 13.58 -6.38
N PRO A 23 -14.58 12.92 -6.70
CA PRO A 23 -15.90 13.33 -6.23
C PRO A 23 -15.96 13.31 -4.70
N GLY A 24 -16.48 14.38 -4.10
CA GLY A 24 -16.63 14.51 -2.64
C GLY A 24 -15.33 14.79 -1.84
N ARG A 25 -14.14 14.66 -2.46
CA ARG A 25 -12.86 15.06 -1.83
C ARG A 25 -12.49 16.53 -2.10
N THR A 26 -13.10 17.15 -3.11
CA THR A 26 -12.71 18.46 -3.65
C THR A 26 -13.78 19.53 -3.45
N ARG A 27 -13.34 20.78 -3.28
CA ARG A 27 -14.17 21.99 -3.29
C ARG A 27 -13.56 23.02 -4.22
N ARG A 28 -14.30 23.45 -5.25
CA ARG A 28 -13.88 24.52 -6.16
C ARG A 28 -14.16 25.88 -5.53
N TYR A 29 -13.24 26.82 -5.70
CA TYR A 29 -13.42 28.22 -5.34
C TYR A 29 -13.40 29.07 -6.61
N GLU A 30 -14.47 29.82 -6.82
CA GLU A 30 -14.66 30.67 -8.01
C GLU A 30 -14.46 32.16 -7.65
N GLY A 31 -13.86 32.92 -8.57
CA GLY A 31 -13.52 34.33 -8.36
C GLY A 31 -12.01 34.60 -8.33
N PRO A 32 -11.59 35.85 -8.05
CA PRO A 32 -10.18 36.25 -8.07
C PRO A 32 -9.34 35.44 -7.06
N VAL A 33 -8.20 34.90 -7.50
CA VAL A 33 -7.32 34.06 -6.65
C VAL A 33 -6.89 34.76 -5.36
N ARG A 34 -6.73 36.09 -5.38
CA ARG A 34 -6.37 36.90 -4.20
C ARG A 34 -7.45 36.89 -3.11
N GLU A 35 -8.70 36.67 -3.47
CA GLU A 35 -9.86 36.65 -2.56
C GLU A 35 -10.21 35.21 -2.15
N THR A 36 -10.11 34.27 -3.09
CA THR A 36 -10.46 32.86 -2.84
C THR A 36 -9.37 32.06 -2.13
N LEU A 37 -8.09 32.36 -2.35
CA LEU A 37 -6.99 31.63 -1.73
C LEU A 37 -6.96 31.72 -0.19
N PRO A 38 -7.14 32.90 0.45
CA PRO A 38 -7.18 32.98 1.91
C PRO A 38 -8.31 32.17 2.54
N ALA A 39 -9.50 32.17 1.93
CA ALA A 39 -10.64 31.38 2.39
C ALA A 39 -10.33 29.88 2.27
N ALA A 40 -9.87 29.44 1.09
CA ALA A 40 -9.51 28.04 0.87
C ALA A 40 -8.38 27.56 1.79
N PHE A 41 -7.38 28.41 2.08
CA PHE A 41 -6.26 28.10 2.98
C PHE A 41 -6.72 27.90 4.44
N ALA A 42 -7.80 28.56 4.86
CA ALA A 42 -8.39 28.36 6.19
C ALA A 42 -9.42 27.21 6.23
N GLU A 43 -10.03 26.86 5.09
CA GLU A 43 -11.16 25.92 5.00
C GLU A 43 -10.79 24.52 4.47
N CYS A 44 -9.54 24.28 4.02
CA CYS A 44 -9.12 23.03 3.38
C CYS A 44 -7.75 22.57 3.88
N ASP A 45 -7.61 21.26 4.13
CA ASP A 45 -6.35 20.63 4.56
C ASP A 45 -5.28 20.66 3.45
N GLN A 46 -5.72 20.73 2.19
CA GLN A 46 -4.85 20.78 1.02
C GLN A 46 -5.43 21.65 -0.10
N LEU A 47 -4.56 22.15 -0.98
CA LEU A 47 -4.90 23.05 -2.08
C LEU A 47 -4.22 22.64 -3.40
N VAL A 48 -4.95 22.73 -4.51
CA VAL A 48 -4.38 22.74 -5.87
C VAL A 48 -4.67 24.09 -6.50
N VAL A 49 -3.61 24.82 -6.81
CA VAL A 49 -3.67 26.20 -7.34
C VAL A 49 -3.16 26.20 -8.78
N PHE A 50 -4.06 26.41 -9.74
CA PHE A 50 -3.72 26.60 -11.15
C PHE A 50 -3.24 28.04 -11.35
N LEU A 51 -1.92 28.22 -11.18
CA LEU A 51 -1.22 29.49 -11.23
C LEU A 51 0.30 29.23 -11.31
N ALA A 52 1.04 30.14 -11.95
CA ALA A 52 2.50 30.10 -11.92
C ALA A 52 3.04 30.13 -10.48
N THR A 53 3.94 29.21 -10.12
CA THR A 53 4.44 28.98 -8.76
C THR A 53 4.91 30.26 -8.07
N GLY A 54 5.66 31.12 -8.77
CA GLY A 54 6.14 32.39 -8.21
C GLY A 54 5.03 33.40 -7.86
N ALA A 55 3.85 33.33 -8.51
CA ALA A 55 2.70 34.15 -8.13
C ALA A 55 1.96 33.53 -6.94
N ALA A 56 1.83 32.20 -6.88
CA ALA A 56 1.27 31.50 -5.72
C ALA A 56 2.09 31.78 -4.44
N VAL A 57 3.43 31.70 -4.49
CA VAL A 57 4.32 32.04 -3.36
C VAL A 57 4.01 33.44 -2.79
N ARG A 58 3.81 34.44 -3.65
CA ARG A 58 3.53 35.83 -3.21
C ARG A 58 2.17 35.98 -2.54
N LEU A 59 1.18 35.17 -2.94
CA LEU A 59 -0.17 35.17 -2.35
C LEU A 59 -0.26 34.32 -1.08
N LEU A 60 0.55 33.25 -0.97
CA LEU A 60 0.64 32.38 0.20
C LEU A 60 1.48 32.98 1.32
N ALA A 61 2.56 33.71 1.01
CA ALA A 61 3.48 34.28 2.00
C ALA A 61 2.81 35.03 3.19
N PRO A 62 1.79 35.88 3.00
CA PRO A 62 1.11 36.54 4.13
C PRO A 62 0.13 35.65 4.91
N LEU A 63 -0.09 34.39 4.49
CA LEU A 63 -1.00 33.43 5.13
C LEU A 63 -0.28 32.39 5.99
N LEU A 64 1.05 32.24 5.84
CA LEU A 64 1.83 31.21 6.51
C LEU A 64 1.86 31.39 8.03
N ALA A 65 1.49 30.35 8.77
CA ALA A 65 1.55 30.29 10.23
C ALA A 65 2.60 29.28 10.73
N GLY A 66 2.76 28.14 10.05
CA GLY A 66 3.82 27.18 10.34
C GLY A 66 3.57 25.76 9.83
N LYS A 67 4.66 24.99 9.64
CA LYS A 67 4.66 23.65 9.01
C LYS A 67 3.70 22.60 9.60
N GLY A 68 3.26 22.76 10.85
CA GLY A 68 2.33 21.84 11.52
C GLY A 68 0.85 22.25 11.44
N VAL A 69 0.55 23.41 10.84
CA VAL A 69 -0.82 23.95 10.71
C VAL A 69 -1.14 24.42 9.28
N ASP A 70 -0.12 24.78 8.49
CA ASP A 70 -0.31 25.20 7.10
C ASP A 70 -0.75 24.00 6.22
N PRO A 71 -1.76 24.17 5.34
CA PRO A 71 -2.21 23.12 4.43
C PRO A 71 -1.16 22.76 3.37
N GLY A 72 -1.25 21.55 2.83
CA GLY A 72 -0.43 21.13 1.69
C GLY A 72 -0.85 21.86 0.41
N VAL A 73 0.07 22.55 -0.27
CA VAL A 73 -0.24 23.29 -1.50
C VAL A 73 0.54 22.74 -2.68
N VAL A 74 -0.18 22.39 -3.75
CA VAL A 74 0.38 22.05 -5.07
C VAL A 74 0.05 23.16 -6.06
N THR A 75 1.04 23.67 -6.78
CA THR A 75 0.81 24.58 -7.92
C THR A 75 0.89 23.83 -9.24
N VAL A 76 -0.06 24.08 -10.13
CA VAL A 76 -0.10 23.49 -11.47
C VAL A 76 0.01 24.61 -12.51
N ASP A 77 0.88 24.44 -13.51
CA ASP A 77 0.98 25.40 -14.60
C ASP A 77 -0.20 25.29 -15.60
N GLU A 78 -0.44 26.37 -16.34
CA GLU A 78 -1.55 26.49 -17.31
C GLU A 78 -1.56 25.42 -18.42
N THR A 79 -0.41 24.81 -18.70
CA THR A 79 -0.27 23.73 -19.70
C THR A 79 -0.33 22.34 -19.07
N HIS A 80 -0.60 22.25 -17.77
CA HIS A 80 -0.59 21.02 -16.97
C HIS A 80 0.70 20.21 -17.12
N ARG A 81 1.85 20.86 -17.33
CA ARG A 81 3.13 20.16 -17.49
C ARG A 81 3.76 19.75 -16.16
N HIS A 82 3.55 20.53 -15.10
CA HIS A 82 4.12 20.28 -13.79
C HIS A 82 3.08 20.46 -12.68
N ALA A 83 3.11 19.54 -11.71
CA ALA A 83 2.41 19.64 -10.43
C ALA A 83 3.47 19.80 -9.33
N VAL A 84 3.72 21.03 -8.89
CA VAL A 84 4.82 21.36 -7.97
C VAL A 84 4.31 21.34 -6.54
N ALA A 85 4.86 20.46 -5.69
CA ALA A 85 4.61 20.46 -4.25
C ALA A 85 5.29 21.69 -3.63
N LEU A 86 4.51 22.73 -3.32
CA LEU A 86 5.02 24.06 -2.97
C LEU A 86 5.12 24.31 -1.46
N LEU A 87 4.15 23.84 -0.69
CA LEU A 87 4.06 24.06 0.76
C LEU A 87 3.54 22.79 1.43
N GLY A 88 4.02 22.47 2.64
CA GLY A 88 3.50 21.32 3.41
C GLY A 88 3.78 19.95 2.76
N GLY A 89 5.00 19.71 2.26
CA GLY A 89 5.37 18.50 1.51
C GLY A 89 4.97 17.17 2.18
N HIS A 90 5.44 16.95 3.43
CA HIS A 90 5.14 15.76 4.23
C HIS A 90 3.85 15.92 5.05
N GLY A 91 3.88 16.65 6.16
CA GLY A 91 2.73 16.78 7.08
C GLY A 91 1.46 17.38 6.47
N GLY A 92 1.59 18.31 5.51
CA GLY A 92 0.44 18.82 4.72
C GLY A 92 0.06 17.92 3.53
N GLY A 93 0.84 16.89 3.23
CA GLY A 93 0.61 15.93 2.16
C GLY A 93 0.79 16.46 0.74
N ALA A 94 1.45 17.60 0.53
CA ALA A 94 1.59 18.18 -0.82
C ALA A 94 2.43 17.32 -1.78
N ASN A 95 3.37 16.51 -1.27
CA ASN A 95 4.12 15.56 -2.11
C ASN A 95 3.19 14.50 -2.70
N ALA A 96 2.38 13.85 -1.85
CA ALA A 96 1.39 12.87 -2.26
C ALA A 96 0.33 13.49 -3.19
N LEU A 97 -0.13 14.71 -2.87
CA LEU A 97 -1.07 15.43 -3.73
C LEU A 97 -0.46 15.78 -5.10
N ALA A 98 0.84 16.07 -5.18
CA ALA A 98 1.51 16.30 -6.46
C ALA A 98 1.57 15.01 -7.32
N GLU A 99 1.85 13.85 -6.72
CA GLU A 99 1.73 12.54 -7.39
C GLU A 99 0.27 12.25 -7.85
N GLU A 100 -0.73 12.53 -7.00
CA GLU A 100 -2.16 12.37 -7.34
C GLU A 100 -2.58 13.30 -8.50
N VAL A 101 -2.21 14.59 -8.46
CA VAL A 101 -2.48 15.55 -9.55
C VAL A 101 -1.79 15.13 -10.84
N SER A 102 -0.53 14.68 -10.76
CA SER A 102 0.24 14.12 -11.87
C SER A 102 -0.53 12.99 -12.57
N ALA A 103 -1.01 12.02 -11.80
CA ALA A 103 -1.76 10.87 -12.34
C ALA A 103 -3.08 11.25 -13.05
N VAL A 104 -3.79 12.28 -12.58
CA VAL A 104 -5.07 12.70 -13.18
C VAL A 104 -4.88 13.63 -14.39
N LEU A 105 -3.90 14.53 -14.33
CA LEU A 105 -3.70 15.56 -15.37
C LEU A 105 -2.74 15.13 -16.48
N GLY A 106 -1.80 14.23 -16.19
CA GLY A 106 -0.64 13.92 -17.06
C GLY A 106 0.54 14.87 -16.82
N ALA A 107 0.56 15.57 -15.69
CA ALA A 107 1.62 16.50 -15.32
C ALA A 107 2.81 15.74 -14.69
N ALA A 108 4.03 16.25 -14.81
CA ALA A 108 5.16 15.78 -14.02
C ALA A 108 5.04 16.28 -12.57
N ALA A 109 5.01 15.37 -11.59
CA ALA A 109 5.13 15.75 -10.18
C ALA A 109 6.54 16.32 -9.92
N VAL A 110 6.61 17.51 -9.32
CA VAL A 110 7.88 18.16 -8.92
C VAL A 110 7.92 18.21 -7.41
N ILE A 111 8.69 17.30 -6.83
CA ILE A 111 8.90 17.13 -5.39
C ILE A 111 10.38 17.42 -5.10
N THR A 112 10.65 18.37 -4.21
CA THR A 112 12.01 18.86 -3.92
C THR A 112 12.32 18.87 -2.42
N THR A 113 11.54 18.14 -1.63
CA THR A 113 11.84 17.88 -0.20
C THR A 113 13.13 17.08 -0.10
N ALA A 114 14.02 17.48 0.81
CA ALA A 114 15.37 16.95 0.88
C ALA A 114 15.39 15.44 1.15
N THR A 115 14.54 14.97 2.06
CA THR A 115 14.29 13.55 2.37
C THR A 115 13.97 12.72 1.13
N ASP A 116 12.95 13.10 0.35
CA ASP A 116 12.59 12.42 -0.90
C ASP A 116 13.73 12.50 -1.93
N SER A 117 14.43 13.63 -1.99
CA SER A 117 15.57 13.85 -2.91
C SER A 117 16.77 12.94 -2.62
N VAL A 118 16.97 12.52 -1.37
CA VAL A 118 18.01 11.54 -0.97
C VAL A 118 17.45 10.14 -0.68
N GLY A 119 16.17 9.89 -0.97
CA GLY A 119 15.49 8.60 -0.71
C GLY A 119 15.27 8.25 0.78
N VAL A 120 15.54 9.19 1.69
CA VAL A 120 15.43 8.99 3.15
C VAL A 120 13.98 9.21 3.58
N GLY A 121 13.39 8.24 4.29
CA GLY A 121 12.03 8.37 4.82
C GLY A 121 11.93 9.48 5.88
N ALA A 122 11.01 10.44 5.67
CA ALA A 122 10.74 11.49 6.64
C ALA A 122 10.09 10.91 7.91
N LEU A 123 10.61 11.27 9.09
CA LEU A 123 10.18 10.68 10.37
C LEU A 123 8.75 11.10 10.77
N ASP A 124 8.30 12.28 10.34
CA ASP A 124 6.93 12.78 10.50
C ASP A 124 5.89 12.05 9.65
N LEU A 125 6.30 11.17 8.74
CA LEU A 125 5.43 10.26 7.97
C LEU A 125 5.38 8.83 8.52
N LEU A 126 5.93 8.58 9.71
CA LEU A 126 5.77 7.29 10.37
C LEU A 126 4.31 7.10 10.82
N PRO A 127 3.79 5.86 10.83
CA PRO A 127 2.38 5.59 11.17
C PRO A 127 2.05 5.76 12.67
N TYR A 128 2.98 6.27 13.48
CA TYR A 128 2.89 6.40 14.93
C TYR A 128 3.25 7.85 15.33
N PRO A 129 2.73 8.38 16.46
CA PRO A 129 3.11 9.70 16.94
C PRO A 129 4.63 9.84 17.12
N VAL A 130 5.16 11.01 16.78
CA VAL A 130 6.59 11.31 16.81
C VAL A 130 6.84 12.59 17.59
N GLU A 131 7.77 12.55 18.53
CA GLU A 131 8.07 13.61 19.49
C GLU A 131 9.57 13.94 19.52
N GLY A 132 9.92 15.12 20.07
CA GLY A 132 11.30 15.52 20.26
C GLY A 132 11.92 16.17 19.01
N ALA A 133 13.17 15.84 18.72
CA ALA A 133 14.05 16.60 17.83
C ALA A 133 13.87 16.29 16.33
N VAL A 134 12.61 16.17 15.87
CA VAL A 134 12.25 15.65 14.53
C VAL A 134 13.02 16.35 13.42
N ALA A 135 13.08 17.68 13.42
CA ALA A 135 13.80 18.44 12.40
C ALA A 135 15.33 18.24 12.43
N ALA A 136 15.92 18.08 13.62
CA ALA A 136 17.36 17.92 13.78
C ALA A 136 17.83 16.52 13.38
N VAL A 137 17.14 15.47 13.82
CA VAL A 137 17.43 14.08 13.41
C VAL A 137 17.12 13.87 11.93
N THR A 138 15.98 14.37 11.41
CA THR A 138 15.68 14.30 9.97
C THR A 138 16.77 14.98 9.13
N ARG A 139 17.27 16.15 9.58
CA ARG A 139 18.42 16.79 8.94
C ARG A 139 19.67 15.91 9.00
N ALA A 140 20.00 15.33 10.16
CA ALA A 140 21.16 14.44 10.29
C ALA A 140 21.09 13.25 9.32
N MET A 141 19.89 12.67 9.12
CA MET A 141 19.66 11.60 8.14
C MET A 141 19.89 12.07 6.69
N VAL A 142 19.44 13.28 6.34
CA VAL A 142 19.65 13.90 5.03
C VAL A 142 21.13 14.26 4.80
N ASP A 143 21.81 14.76 5.83
CA ASP A 143 23.23 15.11 5.83
C ASP A 143 24.14 13.85 5.89
N GLY A 144 23.58 12.63 5.86
CA GLY A 144 24.32 11.36 5.92
C GLY A 144 25.04 11.08 7.24
N SER A 145 24.68 11.81 8.31
CA SER A 145 25.26 11.64 9.64
C SER A 145 24.77 10.34 10.31
N ALA A 146 25.59 9.78 11.19
CA ALA A 146 25.21 8.59 11.94
C ALA A 146 24.00 8.88 12.84
N VAL A 147 22.93 8.10 12.63
CA VAL A 147 21.75 8.06 13.50
C VAL A 147 21.62 6.65 14.07
N ALA A 148 21.54 6.58 15.41
CA ALA A 148 21.32 5.34 16.13
C ALA A 148 19.82 5.03 16.22
N LEU A 149 19.48 3.75 16.06
CA LEU A 149 18.12 3.24 16.23
C LEU A 149 18.03 2.42 17.51
N HIS A 150 17.24 2.89 18.48
CA HIS A 150 16.91 2.15 19.70
C HIS A 150 15.43 1.75 19.63
N ALA A 151 15.11 0.52 19.97
CA ALA A 151 13.74 0.03 19.96
C ALA A 151 13.53 -0.99 21.08
N ASP A 152 12.54 -0.74 21.94
CA ASP A 152 12.22 -1.64 23.06
C ASP A 152 11.58 -2.95 22.55
N ALA A 153 11.01 -2.92 21.35
CA ALA A 153 10.52 -4.06 20.60
C ALA A 153 10.42 -3.73 19.09
N THR A 154 10.37 -4.74 18.23
CA THR A 154 10.17 -4.57 16.78
C THR A 154 8.71 -4.22 16.47
N TRP A 155 8.48 -3.15 15.69
CA TRP A 155 7.16 -2.75 15.21
C TRP A 155 7.12 -2.69 13.67
N PRO A 156 5.93 -2.80 13.03
CA PRO A 156 5.77 -2.81 11.56
C PRO A 156 5.88 -1.41 10.94
N LEU A 157 7.07 -0.82 11.14
CA LEU A 157 7.53 0.44 10.57
C LEU A 157 8.23 0.20 9.22
N PRO A 158 8.32 1.22 8.34
CA PRO A 158 9.30 1.23 7.26
C PRO A 158 10.72 1.14 7.82
N PRO A 159 11.75 0.83 6.99
CA PRO A 159 13.13 0.85 7.48
C PRO A 159 13.45 2.24 8.03
N LEU A 160 13.86 2.25 9.29
CA LEU A 160 14.40 3.42 9.97
C LEU A 160 15.92 3.46 9.76
N PRO A 161 16.53 4.65 9.74
CA PRO A 161 17.98 4.77 9.59
C PRO A 161 18.71 4.08 10.74
N ALA A 162 19.49 3.06 10.41
CA ALA A 162 20.60 2.59 11.23
C ALA A 162 21.86 2.74 10.37
N CYS A 163 22.72 3.71 10.69
CA CYS A 163 23.98 3.88 9.96
C CYS A 163 24.94 2.74 10.31
N GLY A 164 25.20 1.84 9.36
CA GLY A 164 25.93 0.59 9.60
C GLY A 164 26.74 0.03 8.43
N ALA A 165 27.01 0.82 7.38
CA ALA A 165 28.04 0.50 6.39
C ALA A 165 28.56 1.81 5.75
N PRO A 166 29.88 1.96 5.50
CA PRO A 166 30.38 3.11 4.77
C PRO A 166 29.89 3.05 3.32
N THR A 167 29.36 4.17 2.81
CA THR A 167 29.12 4.34 1.38
C THR A 167 30.45 4.21 0.63
N THR A 168 30.59 3.14 -0.15
CA THR A 168 31.58 3.13 -1.22
C THR A 168 31.27 4.28 -2.20
N GLY A 169 32.33 4.83 -2.82
CA GLY A 169 32.30 6.13 -3.49
C GLY A 169 31.34 6.25 -4.69
N PRO A 170 31.27 7.45 -5.30
CA PRO A 170 30.26 7.79 -6.30
C PRO A 170 30.22 6.79 -7.46
N THR A 171 29.02 6.32 -7.76
CA THR A 171 28.73 5.46 -8.91
C THR A 171 29.22 6.12 -10.20
N PRO A 172 30.00 5.44 -11.06
CA PRO A 172 30.38 6.00 -12.35
C PRO A 172 29.12 6.22 -13.22
N PRO A 173 29.12 7.22 -14.11
CA PRO A 173 27.98 7.49 -14.99
C PRO A 173 27.67 6.28 -15.88
N PRO A 174 26.41 6.08 -16.30
CA PRO A 174 26.02 4.95 -17.12
C PRO A 174 26.83 4.95 -18.43
N ALA A 175 27.42 3.80 -18.75
CA ALA A 175 28.12 3.61 -20.01
C ALA A 175 27.17 3.84 -21.19
N GLY A 176 27.62 4.59 -22.19
CA GLY A 176 26.89 4.76 -23.44
C GLY A 176 26.70 3.42 -24.17
N PRO A 177 25.77 3.35 -25.14
CA PRO A 177 25.43 2.11 -25.82
C PRO A 177 26.67 1.52 -26.50
N ALA A 178 27.03 0.29 -26.11
CA ALA A 178 28.13 -0.44 -26.72
C ALA A 178 27.82 -0.73 -28.20
N ALA A 179 28.79 -0.45 -29.08
CA ALA A 179 28.69 -0.77 -30.49
C ALA A 179 28.71 -2.29 -30.71
N ALA A 180 28.12 -2.74 -31.83
CA ALA A 180 27.95 -4.16 -32.13
C ALA A 180 29.30 -4.89 -32.31
N ASP A 181 29.45 -6.03 -31.62
CA ASP A 181 30.59 -6.92 -31.79
C ASP A 181 30.58 -7.59 -33.18
N THR A 182 31.57 -7.24 -34.01
CA THR A 182 31.93 -8.01 -35.20
C THR A 182 33.00 -9.04 -34.87
N HIS A 183 32.75 -10.31 -35.22
CA HIS A 183 33.68 -11.44 -35.02
C HIS A 183 35.11 -11.20 -35.55
N PRO A 184 36.16 -11.63 -34.83
CA PRO A 184 37.50 -11.78 -35.37
C PRO A 184 37.84 -13.24 -35.78
N HIS A 185 38.56 -13.39 -36.88
CA HIS A 185 39.25 -14.63 -37.29
C HIS A 185 40.72 -14.60 -36.76
N PRO A 186 41.43 -15.74 -36.59
CA PRO A 186 42.70 -15.78 -35.87
C PRO A 186 43.97 -15.92 -36.75
N SER A 187 45.02 -15.17 -36.38
CA SER A 187 46.47 -15.36 -36.65
C SER A 187 47.22 -14.10 -36.16
N ASP A 188 48.52 -14.03 -35.82
CA ASP A 188 49.55 -15.05 -35.53
C ASP A 188 50.61 -14.44 -34.56
N THR A 189 51.53 -15.27 -34.04
CA THR A 189 52.87 -14.99 -33.43
C THR A 189 53.28 -13.59 -32.90
N GLY A 190 53.94 -13.54 -31.72
CA GLY A 190 54.93 -12.47 -31.46
C GLY A 190 55.33 -12.09 -30.02
N THR A 191 56.17 -12.91 -29.36
CA THR A 191 57.37 -12.48 -28.58
C THR A 191 57.31 -11.30 -27.57
N ALA A 192 57.45 -11.61 -26.28
CA ALA A 192 57.94 -10.72 -25.19
C ALA A 192 59.50 -10.77 -25.12
N PRO A 193 60.25 -10.13 -24.18
CA PRO A 193 59.91 -9.33 -22.97
C PRO A 193 60.84 -8.08 -22.82
N PRO A 194 61.40 -7.70 -21.63
CA PRO A 194 60.81 -7.12 -20.41
C PRO A 194 61.39 -5.73 -20.02
N ASP A 195 60.88 -5.09 -18.95
CA ASP A 195 61.58 -4.88 -17.66
C ASP A 195 61.10 -3.64 -16.85
N ALA A 196 61.06 -3.81 -15.52
CA ALA A 196 61.37 -2.87 -14.42
C ALA A 196 60.82 -1.41 -14.40
N ALA A 197 60.73 -0.69 -13.26
CA ALA A 197 60.52 -1.02 -11.85
C ALA A 197 60.27 0.31 -11.08
N GLU A 198 59.46 0.24 -10.02
CA GLU A 198 59.47 1.06 -8.78
C GLU A 198 59.59 2.62 -8.76
N SER A 199 58.92 3.19 -7.75
CA SER A 199 59.04 4.57 -7.20
C SER A 199 58.56 5.73 -8.09
N GLY A 200 58.02 6.84 -7.56
CA GLY A 200 57.72 7.19 -6.16
C GLY A 200 58.04 8.67 -5.89
N GLY A 201 57.04 9.49 -5.54
CA GLY A 201 57.24 10.85 -5.03
C GLY A 201 56.42 11.97 -5.69
N THR A 202 55.46 12.52 -4.94
CA THR A 202 54.98 13.90 -5.08
C THR A 202 56.07 14.87 -4.59
N PRO A 203 56.15 16.14 -5.06
CA PRO A 203 55.22 17.17 -4.55
C PRO A 203 54.82 18.30 -5.53
N THR A 204 53.64 18.87 -5.30
CA THR A 204 53.25 20.25 -5.69
C THR A 204 53.83 21.25 -4.67
N PRO A 205 54.15 22.53 -4.99
CA PRO A 205 53.10 23.56 -5.21
C PRO A 205 53.46 24.75 -6.13
N HIS A 206 52.44 25.36 -6.77
CA HIS A 206 52.11 26.81 -6.73
C HIS A 206 51.21 27.22 -7.91
N GLU A 207 50.11 27.91 -7.59
CA GLU A 207 49.30 28.68 -8.55
C GLU A 207 48.74 29.92 -7.83
N PRO A 208 48.79 31.12 -8.45
CA PRO A 208 47.97 32.25 -8.04
C PRO A 208 46.98 32.69 -9.15
N ARG A 209 45.72 32.91 -8.74
CA ARG A 209 44.68 33.69 -9.44
C ARG A 209 45.03 35.21 -9.45
N PRO A 210 44.19 36.10 -10.03
CA PRO A 210 43.44 36.09 -11.32
C PRO A 210 43.66 37.42 -12.10
N ASP A 211 42.93 37.68 -13.21
CA ASP A 211 42.15 38.93 -13.42
C ASP A 211 41.41 39.00 -14.79
N ALA A 212 40.70 40.12 -15.05
CA ALA A 212 39.49 40.19 -15.90
C ALA A 212 39.58 41.01 -17.22
N GLY A 213 38.73 40.62 -18.20
CA GLY A 213 38.13 41.46 -19.28
C GLY A 213 39.06 41.98 -20.41
N PRO A 214 38.53 42.77 -21.38
CA PRO A 214 37.13 43.10 -21.71
C PRO A 214 36.78 42.88 -23.23
N ALA A 215 35.94 43.73 -23.84
CA ALA A 215 35.17 43.50 -25.10
C ALA A 215 35.58 44.35 -26.33
N ASP A 216 35.01 44.02 -27.52
CA ASP A 216 34.69 44.85 -28.73
C ASP A 216 34.50 43.93 -29.98
N ALA A 217 33.93 44.27 -31.16
CA ALA A 217 32.87 45.21 -31.64
C ALA A 217 32.57 44.90 -33.15
N HIS A 218 31.69 45.69 -33.83
CA HIS A 218 31.42 45.78 -35.31
C HIS A 218 30.40 44.80 -35.98
N THR A 219 29.63 45.13 -37.05
CA THR A 219 29.14 46.39 -37.70
C THR A 219 27.95 46.05 -38.66
N GLN A 220 27.09 47.02 -39.01
CA GLN A 220 25.88 46.91 -39.88
C GLN A 220 26.15 47.25 -41.38
N PRO A 221 25.28 46.89 -42.36
CA PRO A 221 24.45 47.92 -43.07
C PRO A 221 23.08 47.40 -43.63
N ALA A 222 22.39 48.18 -44.50
CA ALA A 222 21.01 47.97 -45.06
C ALA A 222 21.03 47.63 -46.61
N ASP A 223 19.98 47.64 -47.46
CA ASP A 223 18.60 48.24 -47.46
C ASP A 223 17.67 47.65 -48.58
N ALA A 224 16.41 48.15 -48.70
CA ALA A 224 15.56 48.35 -49.90
C ALA A 224 14.42 47.35 -50.34
N GLY A 225 13.28 47.91 -50.81
CA GLY A 225 12.26 47.33 -51.75
C GLY A 225 10.86 46.94 -51.19
N THR A 226 9.78 47.76 -51.21
CA THR A 226 8.84 48.21 -52.30
C THR A 226 7.62 47.29 -52.61
N ALA A 227 6.40 47.87 -52.77
CA ALA A 227 5.04 47.27 -52.91
C ALA A 227 4.66 46.86 -54.38
N PRO A 228 3.40 46.55 -54.85
CA PRO A 228 2.02 47.09 -54.52
C PRO A 228 0.84 46.05 -54.67
N PRO A 229 -0.45 46.32 -55.05
CA PRO A 229 -1.35 47.52 -55.00
C PRO A 229 -2.80 47.30 -54.41
N ASP A 230 -3.62 48.37 -54.39
CA ASP A 230 -5.04 48.53 -53.94
C ASP A 230 -6.18 48.00 -54.88
N SER A 231 -7.44 47.90 -54.37
CA SER A 231 -8.56 48.86 -54.72
C SER A 231 -10.04 48.47 -54.42
N ALA A 232 -10.81 49.50 -53.96
CA ALA A 232 -12.23 49.83 -54.25
C ALA A 232 -13.47 49.11 -53.60
N VAL A 233 -14.60 49.83 -53.63
CA VAL A 233 -15.87 49.77 -52.82
C VAL A 233 -17.07 49.99 -53.80
N PRO A 234 -18.31 49.39 -53.69
CA PRO A 234 -19.39 49.85 -52.77
C PRO A 234 -20.57 48.89 -52.35
N LEU A 235 -21.41 49.38 -51.42
CA LEU A 235 -22.79 48.94 -51.02
C LEU A 235 -23.88 49.59 -51.94
N PRO A 236 -25.25 49.53 -51.75
CA PRO A 236 -26.16 49.07 -50.65
C PRO A 236 -27.44 48.30 -51.19
N PRO A 237 -28.69 48.29 -50.62
CA PRO A 237 -29.27 48.80 -49.35
C PRO A 237 -30.35 47.94 -48.59
N ASP A 238 -30.76 48.46 -47.40
CA ASP A 238 -32.09 48.41 -46.72
C ASP A 238 -32.67 47.08 -46.11
N ALA A 239 -33.47 47.09 -45.02
CA ALA A 239 -34.19 48.19 -44.33
C ALA A 239 -34.34 48.04 -42.78
N ALA A 240 -34.40 49.19 -42.09
CA ALA A 240 -35.18 49.62 -40.89
C ALA A 240 -35.55 48.67 -39.71
N GLY A 241 -35.59 49.12 -38.44
CA GLY A 241 -35.23 50.44 -37.89
C GLY A 241 -35.76 50.75 -36.46
N SER A 242 -35.32 51.89 -35.89
CA SER A 242 -35.76 52.57 -34.63
C SER A 242 -35.54 51.87 -33.27
N GLY A 243 -35.19 52.56 -32.16
CA GLY A 243 -34.77 53.97 -31.99
C GLY A 243 -34.95 54.50 -30.55
N GLY A 244 -34.04 55.37 -30.07
CA GLY A 244 -34.10 56.10 -28.77
C GLY A 244 -33.39 55.38 -27.61
N THR A 245 -32.30 55.83 -26.94
CA THR A 245 -31.77 57.15 -26.50
C THR A 245 -32.56 57.87 -25.39
N ALA A 246 -32.09 57.79 -24.13
CA ALA A 246 -31.44 58.91 -23.42
C ALA A 246 -31.29 58.66 -21.89
N ASP A 247 -30.11 59.02 -21.39
CA ASP A 247 -29.72 59.25 -19.97
C ASP A 247 -30.36 60.57 -19.43
N PRO A 248 -30.09 61.06 -18.19
CA PRO A 248 -29.62 60.38 -16.96
C PRO A 248 -30.40 60.82 -15.68
N ASP A 249 -29.92 60.35 -14.52
CA ASP A 249 -29.52 61.17 -13.35
C ASP A 249 -30.29 61.18 -12.01
N GLU A 250 -29.43 61.29 -10.99
CA GLU A 250 -29.53 61.94 -9.66
C GLU A 250 -30.31 61.40 -8.44
N ALA A 251 -29.58 61.53 -7.31
CA ALA A 251 -30.03 61.90 -5.96
C ALA A 251 -30.72 60.89 -5.02
N ARG A 252 -29.87 60.25 -4.20
CA ARG A 252 -30.02 60.09 -2.72
C ARG A 252 -30.68 61.31 -2.04
N PRO A 253 -31.32 61.19 -0.83
CA PRO A 253 -30.68 60.60 0.35
C PRO A 253 -31.59 59.88 1.37
N ALA A 254 -30.98 59.52 2.51
CA ALA A 254 -31.48 58.62 3.54
C ALA A 254 -32.22 59.31 4.71
N THR A 255 -33.08 58.54 5.40
CA THR A 255 -33.30 58.51 6.87
C THR A 255 -34.12 57.25 7.18
N ALA A 256 -33.70 56.27 7.98
CA ALA A 256 -33.34 56.24 9.40
C ALA A 256 -34.53 56.01 10.38
N ARG A 257 -34.54 54.80 10.97
CA ARG A 257 -35.00 54.41 12.34
C ARG A 257 -36.42 53.84 12.61
N THR A 258 -36.37 52.77 13.44
CA THR A 258 -37.24 52.36 14.58
C THR A 258 -38.57 51.61 14.39
N GLY A 259 -38.79 50.62 15.29
CA GLY A 259 -40.05 49.88 15.53
C GLY A 259 -40.22 48.65 14.62
N ALA A 260 -40.10 47.38 15.01
CA ALA A 260 -40.46 46.62 16.22
C ALA A 260 -41.96 46.25 16.36
N THR A 261 -42.18 45.00 16.82
CA THR A 261 -43.42 44.33 17.28
C THR A 261 -44.54 43.94 16.29
N GLU A 262 -44.56 42.62 16.03
CA GLU A 262 -45.68 41.67 16.24
C GLU A 262 -46.88 41.51 15.28
N ALA A 263 -47.16 40.19 15.07
CA ALA A 263 -48.46 39.52 14.93
C ALA A 263 -49.33 39.68 13.65
N GLY A 264 -49.71 38.52 13.08
CA GLY A 264 -51.02 38.33 12.46
C GLY A 264 -51.05 37.71 11.05
N ALA A 265 -51.23 36.39 10.95
CA ALA A 265 -51.73 35.73 9.74
C ALA A 265 -53.21 36.17 9.46
N SER A 266 -53.87 35.93 8.33
CA SER A 266 -53.83 34.89 7.28
C SER A 266 -54.71 35.42 6.09
N PRO A 267 -55.12 34.67 5.03
CA PRO A 267 -54.84 33.28 4.67
C PRO A 267 -54.43 33.03 3.20
N ALA A 268 -53.88 31.84 2.95
CA ALA A 268 -53.90 31.17 1.65
C ALA A 268 -53.92 29.64 1.86
N GLU A 269 -55.06 29.00 1.56
CA GLU A 269 -55.17 27.54 1.48
C GLU A 269 -55.06 27.08 0.02
N ALA A 270 -54.24 26.05 -0.24
CA ALA A 270 -54.58 24.82 -0.99
C ALA A 270 -53.38 24.21 -1.75
N GLY A 271 -53.19 22.87 -1.61
CA GLY A 271 -52.42 22.04 -2.56
C GLY A 271 -50.88 22.13 -2.48
N ALA A 272 -50.19 21.61 -1.47
CA ALA A 272 -50.09 20.19 -1.05
C ALA A 272 -49.41 19.24 -2.05
N HIS A 273 -48.08 19.06 -1.92
CA HIS A 273 -47.43 17.74 -1.99
C HIS A 273 -46.09 17.78 -1.24
N ALA A 274 -46.04 17.18 -0.05
CA ALA A 274 -44.88 17.23 0.83
C ALA A 274 -43.85 16.12 0.53
N ARG A 275 -42.56 16.48 0.60
CA ARG A 275 -41.42 15.55 0.77
C ARG A 275 -40.50 16.09 1.85
N THR A 276 -40.51 15.53 3.06
CA THR A 276 -39.46 15.78 4.07
C THR A 276 -39.33 14.65 5.09
N ARG A 277 -38.15 13.99 5.09
CA ARG A 277 -37.45 13.30 6.21
C ARG A 277 -38.21 12.20 6.99
N PRO A 278 -37.46 11.28 7.62
CA PRO A 278 -37.08 11.50 9.02
C PRO A 278 -35.58 11.28 9.29
N ALA A 279 -35.18 11.47 10.55
CA ALA A 279 -33.90 11.06 11.10
C ALA A 279 -34.10 9.93 12.16
N ASP A 280 -32.99 9.26 12.47
CA ASP A 280 -32.70 8.40 13.62
C ASP A 280 -33.40 7.04 13.86
N ALA A 281 -32.51 6.02 13.85
CA ALA A 281 -32.26 5.03 14.91
C ALA A 281 -33.03 3.68 15.02
N SER A 282 -32.20 2.62 15.07
CA SER A 282 -32.27 1.42 15.93
C SER A 282 -32.94 0.10 15.47
N THR A 283 -32.07 -0.87 15.15
CA THR A 283 -32.06 -2.30 15.58
C THR A 283 -33.25 -3.26 15.38
N ALA A 284 -33.10 -4.17 14.38
CA ALA A 284 -33.30 -5.66 14.36
C ALA A 284 -34.63 -6.33 14.86
N PRO A 285 -34.91 -7.63 14.58
CA PRO A 285 -34.41 -8.58 13.55
C PRO A 285 -35.55 -9.16 12.64
N PRO A 286 -35.29 -10.05 11.65
CA PRO A 286 -36.35 -10.69 10.84
C PRO A 286 -36.83 -12.06 11.40
N SER A 287 -38.09 -12.39 11.13
CA SER A 287 -38.79 -13.59 11.62
C SER A 287 -39.34 -14.50 10.50
N SER A 288 -39.20 -15.81 10.71
CA SER A 288 -40.11 -16.92 10.34
C SER A 288 -40.74 -17.04 8.93
N SER A 289 -40.63 -18.27 8.39
CA SER A 289 -41.57 -18.96 7.48
C SER A 289 -43.05 -18.72 7.81
N ASP A 290 -44.02 -18.84 6.89
CA ASP A 290 -44.45 -20.11 6.27
C ASP A 290 -45.54 -19.87 5.19
N SER A 291 -45.79 -20.85 4.28
CA SER A 291 -47.10 -21.13 3.62
C SER A 291 -47.04 -22.15 2.45
N LEU A 292 -47.50 -23.37 2.77
CA LEU A 292 -48.07 -24.50 1.98
C LEU A 292 -49.19 -24.14 0.94
N PRO A 293 -49.98 -25.06 0.29
CA PRO A 293 -50.07 -26.57 0.25
C PRO A 293 -50.32 -27.15 -1.20
N PRO A 294 -50.98 -28.32 -1.49
CA PRO A 294 -51.17 -29.64 -0.80
C PRO A 294 -50.93 -30.95 -1.64
N ASP A 295 -51.11 -32.12 -0.97
CA ASP A 295 -51.63 -33.45 -1.44
C ASP A 295 -50.72 -34.48 -2.18
N ALA A 296 -50.79 -35.82 -1.94
CA ALA A 296 -51.57 -36.63 -0.97
C ALA A 296 -51.05 -38.10 -0.76
N ALA A 297 -51.63 -38.80 0.24
CA ALA A 297 -51.76 -40.27 0.46
C ALA A 297 -50.64 -41.10 1.20
N GLY A 298 -51.09 -42.10 2.00
CA GLY A 298 -50.29 -42.99 2.87
C GLY A 298 -49.92 -44.37 2.24
N SER A 299 -49.56 -45.45 2.97
CA SER A 299 -49.66 -45.76 4.42
C SER A 299 -48.87 -47.04 4.81
N GLY A 300 -48.44 -47.18 6.08
CA GLY A 300 -48.40 -48.49 6.80
C GLY A 300 -47.04 -49.06 7.30
N GLY A 301 -47.01 -49.61 8.53
CA GLY A 301 -46.14 -50.74 8.92
C GLY A 301 -45.10 -50.56 10.05
N THR A 302 -45.51 -50.60 11.33
CA THR A 302 -44.69 -50.85 12.55
C THR A 302 -44.53 -52.37 12.84
N PRO A 303 -43.79 -52.89 13.86
CA PRO A 303 -43.07 -52.24 14.99
C PRO A 303 -41.63 -52.73 15.32
N ALA A 304 -41.05 -52.14 16.39
CA ALA A 304 -39.79 -52.44 17.10
C ALA A 304 -39.96 -53.65 18.09
N PRO A 305 -39.17 -53.90 19.18
CA PRO A 305 -38.13 -53.13 19.92
C PRO A 305 -36.78 -53.90 20.10
N ASP A 306 -35.74 -53.50 20.86
CA ASP A 306 -35.71 -53.29 22.31
C ASP A 306 -34.39 -52.70 22.86
N GLY A 307 -34.51 -52.03 24.03
CA GLY A 307 -33.51 -52.14 25.10
C GLY A 307 -32.44 -51.03 25.27
N PRO A 308 -31.97 -50.72 26.51
CA PRO A 308 -31.47 -49.38 26.83
C PRO A 308 -30.05 -49.28 27.43
N ARG A 309 -29.62 -48.00 27.58
CA ARG A 309 -28.41 -47.49 28.28
C ARG A 309 -28.36 -47.95 29.78
N PRO A 310 -27.19 -47.94 30.47
CA PRO A 310 -26.64 -46.69 31.04
C PRO A 310 -25.08 -46.63 31.16
N ALA A 311 -24.56 -45.56 31.79
CA ALA A 311 -23.13 -45.22 31.88
C ALA A 311 -22.46 -45.64 33.21
N THR A 312 -21.11 -45.74 33.24
CA THR A 312 -20.17 -44.94 34.10
C THR A 312 -18.75 -45.53 34.21
N ALA A 313 -17.77 -44.65 34.52
CA ALA A 313 -16.52 -44.87 35.27
C ALA A 313 -15.21 -45.43 34.63
N ARG A 314 -14.23 -44.51 34.55
CA ARG A 314 -12.82 -44.57 35.07
C ARG A 314 -11.72 -45.51 34.49
N THR A 315 -10.62 -44.84 34.12
CA THR A 315 -9.18 -45.14 34.36
C THR A 315 -8.47 -46.34 33.72
N GLY A 316 -7.38 -46.04 32.98
CA GLY A 316 -6.06 -46.67 33.18
C GLY A 316 -5.42 -47.38 31.98
N ALA A 317 -4.09 -47.20 31.82
CA ALA A 317 -3.14 -47.99 31.01
C ALA A 317 -3.33 -47.92 29.46
N THR A 318 -2.32 -48.11 28.58
CA THR A 318 -0.84 -48.29 28.68
C THR A 318 -0.21 -47.99 27.30
N GLU A 319 1.13 -47.84 27.22
CA GLU A 319 1.89 -47.89 25.96
C GLU A 319 1.76 -49.25 25.25
N PRO A 320 2.20 -49.33 23.97
CA PRO A 320 3.29 -50.28 23.72
C PRO A 320 4.39 -49.76 22.78
N ALA A 321 5.61 -50.24 23.01
CA ALA A 321 6.75 -50.11 22.10
C ALA A 321 6.91 -51.36 21.21
N ALA A 322 7.48 -51.21 20.01
CA ALA A 322 8.06 -52.30 19.23
C ALA A 322 9.20 -51.82 18.32
N GLY A 323 10.27 -52.61 18.28
CA GLY A 323 11.50 -52.38 17.51
C GLY A 323 11.60 -53.23 16.22
N PRO A 324 12.81 -53.48 15.70
CA PRO A 324 13.07 -53.33 14.26
C PRO A 324 13.53 -54.59 13.50
N ALA A 325 13.43 -54.53 12.16
CA ALA A 325 14.09 -55.37 11.13
C ALA A 325 13.69 -54.81 9.73
N ASP A 326 14.38 -55.03 8.60
CA ASP A 326 15.77 -55.37 8.23
C ASP A 326 15.86 -55.20 6.68
N ALA A 327 17.05 -55.42 6.10
CA ALA A 327 17.36 -55.74 4.69
C ALA A 327 17.92 -54.63 3.77
N GLY A 328 19.13 -54.91 3.25
CA GLY A 328 19.26 -55.14 1.81
C GLY A 328 20.04 -54.09 1.01
N ALA A 329 21.34 -54.29 0.84
CA ALA A 329 22.17 -53.51 -0.09
C ALA A 329 22.00 -53.95 -1.56
N HIS A 330 22.38 -53.11 -2.53
CA HIS A 330 23.34 -53.48 -3.58
C HIS A 330 23.93 -52.27 -4.34
N ALA A 331 25.19 -52.42 -4.74
CA ALA A 331 26.00 -51.48 -5.53
C ALA A 331 25.60 -51.50 -7.05
N HIS A 332 26.12 -50.69 -7.98
CA HIS A 332 27.43 -50.03 -8.12
C HIS A 332 27.37 -48.82 -9.09
N ASN A 333 28.47 -48.05 -9.07
CA ASN A 333 29.26 -47.54 -10.21
C ASN A 333 29.26 -46.03 -10.48
N ARG A 334 30.47 -45.44 -10.41
CA ARG A 334 30.78 -44.03 -10.65
C ARG A 334 32.16 -43.96 -11.31
N PRO A 335 32.33 -43.45 -12.54
CA PRO A 335 33.65 -43.20 -13.10
C PRO A 335 34.25 -41.91 -12.53
N ALA A 336 35.58 -41.81 -12.50
CA ALA A 336 36.31 -40.67 -11.97
C ALA A 336 37.31 -40.09 -13.00
N SER A 337 37.34 -38.77 -13.13
CA SER A 337 38.48 -37.91 -13.52
C SER A 337 38.00 -36.46 -13.37
N ALA A 338 38.51 -35.69 -12.41
CA ALA A 338 39.80 -34.96 -12.44
C ALA A 338 39.69 -33.65 -13.24
N GLY A 339 39.64 -32.51 -12.51
CA GLY A 339 39.51 -31.17 -13.08
C GLY A 339 39.29 -30.08 -12.02
N THR A 340 40.40 -29.57 -11.48
CA THR A 340 40.60 -28.34 -10.68
C THR A 340 39.38 -27.47 -10.31
N ALA A 341 39.13 -27.31 -9.01
CA ALA A 341 38.21 -26.30 -8.49
C ALA A 341 38.89 -24.91 -8.34
N PRO A 342 38.23 -23.80 -8.73
CA PRO A 342 38.59 -22.45 -8.29
C PRO A 342 38.10 -22.20 -6.85
N PRO A 343 38.64 -21.19 -6.13
CA PRO A 343 38.51 -21.10 -4.67
C PRO A 343 37.14 -20.61 -4.20
N ASP A 344 36.74 -21.11 -3.02
CA ASP A 344 35.67 -20.52 -2.21
C ASP A 344 35.97 -19.04 -1.92
N SER A 345 35.24 -18.14 -2.56
CA SER A 345 35.01 -16.79 -2.04
C SER A 345 33.74 -16.79 -1.18
N ALA A 346 33.75 -17.66 -0.16
CA ALA A 346 32.81 -17.57 0.94
C ALA A 346 33.10 -16.27 1.71
N VAL A 347 32.51 -15.15 1.27
CA VAL A 347 32.48 -13.90 2.02
C VAL A 347 31.81 -14.23 3.35
N PRO A 348 32.48 -14.08 4.50
CA PRO A 348 31.84 -14.32 5.78
C PRO A 348 30.70 -13.32 5.93
N TYR A 349 29.48 -13.83 6.10
CA TYR A 349 28.37 -12.98 6.55
C TYR A 349 28.81 -12.30 7.86
N PRO A 350 28.71 -10.98 7.98
CA PRO A 350 28.94 -10.34 9.27
C PRO A 350 27.91 -10.88 10.26
N PRO A 351 28.31 -11.20 11.51
CA PRO A 351 27.36 -11.63 12.53
C PRO A 351 26.34 -10.51 12.81
N ASP A 352 25.15 -10.90 13.25
CA ASP A 352 23.99 -10.02 13.42
C ASP A 352 24.32 -8.65 14.05
N ALA A 353 24.22 -7.59 13.25
CA ALA A 353 24.14 -6.21 13.72
C ALA A 353 22.73 -5.89 14.26
N ALA A 354 22.23 -6.79 15.12
CA ALA A 354 20.98 -6.67 15.86
C ALA A 354 21.08 -7.52 17.14
N SER A 355 21.97 -7.14 18.06
CA SER A 355 22.07 -7.76 19.38
C SER A 355 20.80 -7.44 20.20
N VAL A 356 19.77 -8.25 20.03
CA VAL A 356 18.61 -8.35 20.94
C VAL A 356 19.10 -8.98 22.25
N GLY A 357 19.78 -8.18 23.07
CA GLY A 357 20.57 -8.70 24.18
C GLY A 357 21.44 -7.66 24.88
N GLY A 358 20.89 -6.47 25.12
CA GLY A 358 21.56 -5.42 25.90
C GLY A 358 20.54 -4.58 26.65
N THR A 359 20.37 -4.83 27.94
CA THR A 359 19.61 -3.93 28.83
C THR A 359 20.47 -2.70 29.12
N ALA A 360 20.49 -1.75 28.19
CA ALA A 360 20.90 -0.39 28.51
C ALA A 360 20.07 0.09 29.70
N THR A 361 20.71 0.65 30.72
CA THR A 361 19.98 1.23 31.84
C THR A 361 19.16 2.43 31.34
N PRO A 362 17.93 2.67 31.81
CA PRO A 362 17.03 3.69 31.24
C PRO A 362 17.51 5.16 31.29
N ASP A 363 18.67 5.42 31.90
CA ASP A 363 19.17 6.75 32.26
C ASP A 363 20.42 7.21 31.48
N GLU A 364 20.99 6.38 30.59
CA GLU A 364 22.09 6.82 29.70
C GLU A 364 21.56 7.17 28.30
N VAL A 365 21.55 8.46 27.98
CA VAL A 365 21.28 8.97 26.63
C VAL A 365 22.52 8.75 25.75
N PRO A 366 22.40 8.07 24.60
CA PRO A 366 23.52 7.90 23.68
C PRO A 366 24.01 9.23 23.08
N ASP A 367 25.32 9.41 22.98
CA ASP A 367 25.93 10.51 22.23
C ASP A 367 25.61 10.42 20.74
N GLY A 368 25.05 11.49 20.17
CA GLY A 368 24.75 11.58 18.73
C GLY A 368 23.27 11.79 18.44
N TYR A 369 22.85 11.51 17.20
CA TYR A 369 21.44 11.57 16.81
C TYR A 369 20.77 10.21 17.01
N VAL A 370 19.56 10.20 17.57
CA VAL A 370 18.88 8.96 17.97
C VAL A 370 17.42 8.97 17.50
N VAL A 371 16.96 7.84 16.95
CA VAL A 371 15.53 7.51 16.84
C VAL A 371 15.24 6.41 17.85
N TRP A 372 14.31 6.67 18.79
CA TRP A 372 13.94 5.74 19.85
C TRP A 372 12.47 5.32 19.73
N VAL A 373 12.23 4.06 19.40
CA VAL A 373 10.89 3.46 19.35
C VAL A 373 10.55 2.89 20.73
N THR A 374 9.81 3.65 21.54
CA THR A 374 9.51 3.28 22.93
C THR A 374 8.19 3.88 23.43
N ASP A 375 7.47 3.09 24.23
CA ASP A 375 6.29 3.53 24.97
C ASP A 375 6.63 4.09 26.37
N ARG A 376 7.92 4.26 26.68
CA ARG A 376 8.39 4.78 27.95
C ARG A 376 8.71 6.27 27.90
N VAL A 377 8.51 6.95 29.01
CA VAL A 377 9.10 8.27 29.27
C VAL A 377 10.55 8.03 29.68
N VAL A 378 11.49 8.43 28.82
CA VAL A 378 12.94 8.26 29.07
C VAL A 378 13.51 9.54 29.69
N GLY A 379 14.39 9.37 30.69
CA GLY A 379 15.00 10.45 31.45
C GLY A 379 16.03 11.26 30.64
N GLY A 380 15.58 12.35 30.02
CA GLY A 380 16.43 13.37 29.39
C GLY A 380 15.72 14.73 29.26
N GLY A 381 14.70 14.93 30.09
CA GLY A 381 13.55 15.80 29.82
C GLY A 381 13.60 17.22 30.41
N GLY A 382 14.64 17.58 31.15
CA GLY A 382 14.82 18.95 31.66
C GLY A 382 15.27 19.93 30.57
N GLU A 383 14.78 21.16 30.62
CA GLU A 383 15.45 22.30 29.98
C GLU A 383 16.65 22.69 30.85
N GLY A 384 17.75 21.95 30.69
CA GLY A 384 19.03 22.22 31.34
C GLY A 384 20.08 22.60 30.30
N ASP A 385 20.49 23.87 30.32
CA ASP A 385 21.79 24.38 29.87
C ASP A 385 22.30 23.91 28.48
N GLY A 386 21.55 24.27 27.43
CA GLY A 386 22.18 24.81 26.21
C GLY A 386 22.50 23.87 25.03
N GLU A 387 22.43 22.55 25.17
CA GLU A 387 22.51 21.64 23.99
C GLU A 387 21.12 21.24 23.48
N PRO A 388 20.84 21.36 22.17
CA PRO A 388 19.58 20.88 21.61
C PRO A 388 19.53 19.35 21.66
N ARG A 389 18.45 18.80 22.23
CA ARG A 389 18.21 17.35 22.24
C ARG A 389 18.36 16.79 20.83
N ARG A 390 19.05 15.65 20.71
CA ARG A 390 19.32 14.97 19.44
C ARG A 390 18.49 13.68 19.27
N ILE A 391 17.47 13.49 20.12
CA ILE A 391 16.59 12.31 20.15
C ILE A 391 15.23 12.63 19.54
N VAL A 392 14.75 11.73 18.69
CA VAL A 392 13.35 11.61 18.29
C VAL A 392 12.75 10.38 18.95
N PHE A 393 11.59 10.53 19.58
CA PHE A 393 10.81 9.40 20.08
C PHE A 393 9.72 9.05 19.08
N VAL A 394 9.57 7.76 18.77
CA VAL A 394 8.46 7.19 18.00
C VAL A 394 7.62 6.38 18.97
N ARG A 395 6.32 6.70 19.07
CA ARG A 395 5.41 6.22 20.12
C ARG A 395 4.49 5.12 19.59
N PRO A 396 4.87 3.83 19.63
CA PRO A 396 3.99 2.77 19.15
C PRO A 396 2.68 2.73 19.97
N PRO A 397 1.53 2.37 19.35
CA PRO A 397 0.22 2.28 20.00
C PRO A 397 0.08 1.00 20.85
N SER A 398 0.95 0.88 21.85
CA SER A 398 1.18 -0.34 22.64
C SER A 398 0.38 -0.43 23.93
N LEU A 399 -0.21 0.67 24.43
CA LEU A 399 -0.79 0.72 25.77
C LEU A 399 -2.32 0.72 25.73
N VAL A 400 -2.95 -0.13 26.53
CA VAL A 400 -4.39 -0.12 26.78
C VAL A 400 -4.65 0.08 28.26
N VAL A 401 -5.56 0.99 28.61
CA VAL A 401 -5.94 1.24 30.00
C VAL A 401 -7.34 0.69 30.26
N GLY A 402 -7.40 -0.36 31.07
CA GLY A 402 -8.67 -0.90 31.53
C GLY A 402 -9.19 -0.10 32.72
N VAL A 403 -10.47 0.29 32.68
CA VAL A 403 -11.13 1.17 33.65
C VAL A 403 -12.34 0.45 34.25
N GLY A 404 -12.35 0.30 35.58
CA GLY A 404 -13.54 -0.08 36.35
C GLY A 404 -14.03 1.12 37.16
N ALA A 405 -15.34 1.36 37.23
CA ALA A 405 -15.85 2.49 38.02
C ALA A 405 -17.26 2.28 38.59
N SER A 406 -17.54 2.97 39.69
CA SER A 406 -18.89 3.17 40.23
C SER A 406 -19.76 4.00 39.26
N ARG A 407 -21.08 3.91 39.37
CA ARG A 407 -22.01 4.77 38.58
C ARG A 407 -21.83 6.24 39.02
N GLY A 408 -21.76 7.15 38.06
CA GLY A 408 -21.61 8.60 38.32
C GLY A 408 -20.18 9.06 38.56
N VAL A 409 -19.17 8.29 38.13
CA VAL A 409 -17.76 8.73 38.20
C VAL A 409 -17.53 9.99 37.37
N GLY A 410 -16.76 10.94 37.89
CA GLY A 410 -16.40 12.15 37.16
C GLY A 410 -15.35 11.89 36.07
N ARG A 411 -15.48 12.54 34.90
CA ARG A 411 -14.47 12.49 33.81
C ARG A 411 -13.07 12.78 34.35
N ASP A 412 -12.93 13.85 35.14
CA ASP A 412 -11.63 14.33 35.59
C ASP A 412 -10.98 13.40 36.62
N GLU A 413 -11.78 12.64 37.38
CA GLU A 413 -11.27 11.57 38.25
C GLU A 413 -10.72 10.40 37.44
N VAL A 414 -11.41 10.00 36.36
CA VAL A 414 -10.90 8.97 35.43
C VAL A 414 -9.61 9.44 34.76
N LEU A 415 -9.59 10.66 34.21
CA LEU A 415 -8.41 11.22 33.55
C LEU A 415 -7.20 11.34 34.49
N ALA A 416 -7.40 11.84 35.71
CA ALA A 416 -6.33 11.95 36.70
C ALA A 416 -5.78 10.57 37.09
N LEU A 417 -6.65 9.58 37.30
CA LEU A 417 -6.24 8.22 37.65
C LEU A 417 -5.54 7.50 36.48
N VAL A 418 -5.96 7.75 35.22
CA VAL A 418 -5.25 7.27 34.02
C VAL A 418 -3.86 7.88 33.94
N ALA A 419 -3.71 9.20 34.14
CA ALA A 419 -2.42 9.88 34.14
C ALA A 419 -1.50 9.34 35.25
N GLU A 420 -1.97 9.25 36.50
CA GLU A 420 -1.23 8.65 37.62
C GLU A 420 -0.79 7.20 37.32
N GLY A 421 -1.65 6.43 36.63
CA GLY A 421 -1.34 5.09 36.16
C GLY A 421 -0.19 5.05 35.16
N LEU A 422 -0.20 5.93 34.15
CA LEU A 422 0.86 6.03 33.14
C LEU A 422 2.17 6.53 33.75
N ASP A 423 2.13 7.62 34.53
CA ASP A 423 3.28 8.22 35.20
C ASP A 423 3.99 7.20 36.11
N ALA A 424 3.22 6.45 36.90
CA ALA A 424 3.77 5.43 37.79
C ALA A 424 4.38 4.21 37.06
N GLY A 425 4.04 3.99 35.80
CA GLY A 425 4.69 3.00 34.94
C GLY A 425 5.88 3.56 34.14
N GLY A 426 6.13 4.88 34.21
CA GLY A 426 7.05 5.58 33.32
C GLY A 426 6.61 5.49 31.86
N LEU A 427 5.31 5.59 31.57
CA LEU A 427 4.71 5.32 30.27
C LEU A 427 4.27 6.60 29.55
N ALA A 428 4.54 6.69 28.26
CA ALA A 428 4.20 7.84 27.43
C ALA A 428 2.70 7.84 27.07
N PRO A 429 1.93 8.91 27.37
CA PRO A 429 0.51 8.99 27.02
C PRO A 429 0.23 8.84 25.51
N ALA A 430 1.15 9.28 24.65
CA ALA A 430 1.06 9.13 23.19
C ALA A 430 1.09 7.67 22.69
N SER A 431 1.45 6.70 23.55
CA SER A 431 1.37 5.26 23.24
C SER A 431 0.03 4.63 23.64
N LEU A 432 -0.91 5.39 24.22
CA LEU A 432 -2.26 4.92 24.55
C LEU A 432 -3.10 4.70 23.27
N THR A 433 -3.62 3.48 23.08
CA THR A 433 -4.44 3.12 21.91
C THR A 433 -5.93 2.94 22.20
N ALA A 434 -6.32 2.72 23.47
CA ALA A 434 -7.71 2.48 23.86
C ALA A 434 -7.91 2.65 25.37
N LEU A 435 -9.14 2.99 25.77
CA LEU A 435 -9.67 2.62 27.09
C LEU A 435 -10.51 1.34 26.95
N ALA A 436 -10.54 0.50 27.98
CA ALA A 436 -11.32 -0.74 27.98
C ALA A 436 -12.17 -0.88 29.26
N THR A 437 -13.39 -1.39 29.19
CA THR A 437 -14.25 -1.62 30.37
C THR A 437 -15.21 -2.80 30.17
N VAL A 438 -16.10 -3.02 31.15
CA VAL A 438 -17.17 -4.03 31.08
C VAL A 438 -18.41 -3.46 30.37
N ASP A 439 -19.18 -4.26 29.64
CA ASP A 439 -20.39 -3.80 28.92
C ASP A 439 -21.39 -3.03 29.80
N ALA A 440 -21.52 -3.41 31.08
CA ALA A 440 -22.33 -2.69 32.08
C ALA A 440 -21.85 -1.25 32.39
N LYS A 441 -20.77 -0.80 31.73
CA LYS A 441 -20.15 0.52 31.81
C LYS A 441 -19.93 1.19 30.45
N ALA A 442 -20.47 0.61 29.37
CA ALA A 442 -20.43 1.20 28.03
C ALA A 442 -21.05 2.60 27.97
N ASP A 443 -22.04 2.87 28.82
CA ASP A 443 -22.79 4.12 28.95
C ASP A 443 -22.28 5.04 30.09
N GLU A 444 -21.17 4.69 30.76
CA GLU A 444 -20.69 5.45 31.91
C GLU A 444 -20.08 6.79 31.47
N ALA A 445 -20.84 7.87 31.65
CA ALA A 445 -20.52 9.20 31.12
C ALA A 445 -19.10 9.69 31.43
N GLY A 446 -18.57 9.41 32.64
CA GLY A 446 -17.19 9.76 33.00
C GLY A 446 -16.13 9.01 32.20
N ILE A 447 -16.34 7.73 31.89
CA ILE A 447 -15.43 6.91 31.09
C ILE A 447 -15.52 7.29 29.62
N VAL A 448 -16.74 7.46 29.09
CA VAL A 448 -16.99 7.87 27.70
C VAL A 448 -16.36 9.24 27.43
N ALA A 449 -16.54 10.21 28.34
CA ALA A 449 -15.95 11.54 28.21
C ALA A 449 -14.42 11.53 28.37
N ALA A 450 -13.85 10.60 29.16
CA ALA A 450 -12.41 10.44 29.29
C ALA A 450 -11.79 9.84 28.02
N ALA A 451 -12.41 8.81 27.44
CA ALA A 451 -11.99 8.23 26.15
C ALA A 451 -11.99 9.27 25.03
N ALA A 452 -13.09 10.04 24.92
CA ALA A 452 -13.22 11.12 23.95
C ALA A 452 -12.19 12.25 24.17
N HIS A 453 -11.88 12.62 25.41
CA HIS A 453 -10.85 13.62 25.72
C HIS A 453 -9.44 13.15 25.34
N LEU A 454 -9.14 11.87 25.53
CA LEU A 454 -7.87 11.24 25.17
C LEU A 454 -7.77 10.91 23.67
N GLY A 455 -8.83 11.08 22.88
CA GLY A 455 -8.85 10.78 21.46
C GLY A 455 -8.81 9.28 21.11
N VAL A 456 -9.11 8.40 22.08
CA VAL A 456 -9.00 6.93 21.92
C VAL A 456 -10.37 6.25 22.00
N PRO A 457 -10.56 5.11 21.31
CA PRO A 457 -11.79 4.33 21.43
C PRO A 457 -12.00 3.79 22.85
N LEU A 458 -13.27 3.69 23.26
CA LEU A 458 -13.70 2.89 24.40
C LEU A 458 -14.13 1.51 23.92
N LEU A 459 -13.41 0.48 24.37
CA LEU A 459 -13.73 -0.93 24.13
C LEU A 459 -14.52 -1.49 25.30
N THR A 460 -15.50 -2.34 25.04
CA THR A 460 -16.31 -2.98 26.09
C THR A 460 -16.34 -4.49 25.90
N TYR A 461 -16.41 -5.20 27.02
CA TYR A 461 -16.39 -6.66 27.04
C TYR A 461 -17.46 -7.22 27.99
N PRO A 462 -18.05 -8.38 27.66
CA PRO A 462 -19.00 -9.03 28.55
C PRO A 462 -18.27 -9.53 29.80
N ALA A 463 -18.92 -9.42 30.95
CA ALA A 463 -18.30 -9.78 32.23
C ALA A 463 -17.87 -11.26 32.30
N THR A 464 -18.49 -12.15 31.52
CA THR A 464 -18.09 -13.55 31.36
C THR A 464 -16.69 -13.68 30.75
N ALA A 465 -16.42 -12.99 29.64
CA ALA A 465 -15.08 -12.96 29.03
C ALA A 465 -14.05 -12.33 29.99
N LEU A 466 -14.43 -11.27 30.72
CA LEU A 466 -13.59 -10.68 31.76
C LEU A 466 -13.39 -11.58 33.00
N ALA A 467 -14.19 -12.62 33.20
CA ALA A 467 -14.03 -13.57 34.30
C ALA A 467 -13.08 -14.73 33.96
N GLU A 468 -12.85 -14.99 32.67
CA GLU A 468 -11.89 -15.99 32.18
C GLU A 468 -10.43 -15.47 32.22
N VAL A 469 -10.23 -14.16 32.29
CA VAL A 469 -8.90 -13.55 32.36
C VAL A 469 -8.29 -13.72 33.76
N ALA A 470 -7.13 -14.36 33.82
CA ALA A 470 -6.33 -14.41 35.05
C ALA A 470 -5.78 -13.02 35.40
N VAL A 471 -6.09 -12.54 36.61
CA VAL A 471 -5.73 -11.19 37.10
C VAL A 471 -4.99 -11.27 38.44
N PRO A 472 -3.98 -10.43 38.69
CA PRO A 472 -3.17 -10.50 39.91
C PRO A 472 -3.91 -9.96 41.14
N ASN A 473 -4.86 -9.03 40.98
CA ASN A 473 -5.57 -8.40 42.10
C ASN A 473 -7.10 -8.63 41.98
N PRO A 474 -7.62 -9.86 42.18
CA PRO A 474 -9.07 -10.09 42.27
C PRO A 474 -9.67 -9.31 43.44
N SER A 475 -10.94 -8.92 43.34
CA SER A 475 -11.63 -8.16 44.40
C SER A 475 -13.14 -8.47 44.48
N PRO A 476 -13.75 -8.53 45.68
CA PRO A 476 -15.16 -8.92 45.83
C PRO A 476 -16.16 -7.93 45.21
N ALA A 477 -15.84 -6.63 45.16
CA ALA A 477 -16.75 -5.59 44.69
C ALA A 477 -17.18 -5.75 43.22
N PRO A 478 -16.27 -5.82 42.22
CA PRO A 478 -16.67 -6.09 40.83
C PRO A 478 -17.27 -7.49 40.66
N LEU A 479 -16.82 -8.49 41.44
CA LEU A 479 -17.37 -9.84 41.38
C LEU A 479 -18.85 -9.88 41.77
N ALA A 480 -19.23 -9.16 42.84
CA ALA A 480 -20.62 -9.03 43.27
C ALA A 480 -21.46 -8.11 42.36
N ALA A 481 -20.85 -7.07 41.78
CA ALA A 481 -21.57 -6.06 40.99
C ALA A 481 -21.81 -6.47 39.53
N VAL A 482 -20.84 -7.14 38.89
CA VAL A 482 -20.89 -7.49 37.46
C VAL A 482 -20.43 -8.91 37.13
N GLY A 483 -19.89 -9.67 38.09
CA GLY A 483 -19.52 -11.08 37.88
C GLY A 483 -18.08 -11.35 37.42
N THR A 484 -17.20 -10.34 37.40
CA THR A 484 -15.75 -10.51 37.11
C THR A 484 -14.88 -10.13 38.32
N PRO A 485 -13.78 -10.85 38.61
CA PRO A 485 -12.89 -10.55 39.74
C PRO A 485 -12.20 -9.18 39.66
N SER A 486 -11.96 -8.62 38.46
CA SER A 486 -11.29 -7.33 38.28
C SER A 486 -11.62 -6.73 36.91
N VAL A 487 -12.48 -5.70 36.85
CA VAL A 487 -12.82 -5.04 35.56
C VAL A 487 -11.58 -4.40 34.94
N ALA A 488 -10.82 -3.62 35.71
CA ALA A 488 -9.69 -2.85 35.20
C ALA A 488 -8.58 -3.74 34.62
N GLU A 489 -8.14 -4.77 35.35
CA GLU A 489 -7.04 -5.63 34.90
C GLU A 489 -7.48 -6.57 33.77
N ALA A 490 -8.67 -7.17 33.89
CA ALA A 490 -9.17 -8.08 32.85
C ALA A 490 -9.46 -7.34 31.55
N ALA A 491 -10.07 -6.16 31.59
CA ALA A 491 -10.38 -5.39 30.39
C ALA A 491 -9.10 -4.86 29.73
N ALA A 492 -8.10 -4.43 30.52
CA ALA A 492 -6.80 -4.02 29.98
C ALA A 492 -6.13 -5.17 29.22
N LEU A 493 -6.01 -6.35 29.84
CA LEU A 493 -5.36 -7.52 29.26
C LEU A 493 -6.12 -8.05 28.02
N LEU A 494 -7.45 -8.21 28.12
CA LEU A 494 -8.27 -8.74 27.02
C LEU A 494 -8.26 -7.82 25.80
N ALA A 495 -8.30 -6.50 26.02
CA ALA A 495 -8.20 -5.51 24.96
C ALA A 495 -6.78 -5.36 24.38
N ALA A 496 -5.75 -5.61 25.19
CA ALA A 496 -4.38 -5.62 24.70
C ALA A 496 -4.06 -6.88 23.87
N GLY A 497 -4.81 -7.98 24.07
CA GLY A 497 -4.81 -9.18 23.24
C GLY A 497 -3.91 -10.31 23.75
N PRO A 498 -3.78 -11.41 22.98
CA PRO A 498 -3.01 -12.58 23.37
C PRO A 498 -1.54 -12.26 23.70
N GLY A 499 -1.07 -12.74 24.85
CA GLY A 499 0.28 -12.49 25.34
C GLY A 499 0.53 -11.07 25.88
N ALA A 500 -0.50 -10.23 26.03
CA ALA A 500 -0.37 -8.95 26.70
C ALA A 500 0.07 -9.09 28.17
N GLU A 501 0.76 -8.07 28.68
CA GLU A 501 1.33 -8.05 30.02
C GLU A 501 0.88 -6.78 30.77
N LEU A 502 0.57 -6.89 32.07
CA LEU A 502 0.25 -5.72 32.89
C LEU A 502 1.53 -4.91 33.15
N ALA A 503 1.67 -3.79 32.45
CA ALA A 503 2.70 -2.80 32.70
C ALA A 503 2.48 -2.09 34.05
N VAL A 504 1.21 -1.89 34.44
CA VAL A 504 0.82 -1.29 35.72
C VAL A 504 -0.40 -2.03 36.26
N GLN A 505 -0.27 -2.61 37.46
CA GLN A 505 -1.36 -3.30 38.15
C GLN A 505 -2.44 -2.31 38.66
N LYS A 506 -3.56 -2.85 39.14
CA LYS A 506 -4.73 -2.07 39.55
C LYS A 506 -4.41 -0.93 40.55
N ARG A 507 -4.56 0.32 40.10
CA ARG A 507 -4.66 1.53 40.93
C ARG A 507 -6.12 1.88 41.20
N LYS A 508 -6.37 2.70 42.23
CA LYS A 508 -7.71 3.01 42.72
C LYS A 508 -7.83 4.46 43.21
N SER A 509 -8.90 5.15 42.78
CA SER A 509 -9.36 6.43 43.33
C SER A 509 -10.61 6.23 44.23
N ALA A 510 -11.40 7.28 44.46
CA ALA A 510 -12.63 7.18 45.24
C ALA A 510 -13.69 6.32 44.54
N MET A 511 -13.90 6.54 43.24
CA MET A 511 -14.95 5.92 42.44
C MET A 511 -14.44 5.09 41.24
N ALA A 512 -13.14 5.12 40.91
CA ALA A 512 -12.56 4.39 39.78
C ALA A 512 -11.38 3.47 40.17
N THR A 513 -11.08 2.54 39.28
CA THR A 513 -9.86 1.74 39.25
C THR A 513 -9.32 1.69 37.82
N VAL A 514 -7.99 1.76 37.66
CA VAL A 514 -7.33 1.58 36.36
C VAL A 514 -6.24 0.53 36.44
N ALA A 515 -5.95 -0.12 35.32
CA ALA A 515 -4.75 -0.92 35.12
C ALA A 515 -4.25 -0.70 33.68
N VAL A 516 -2.94 -0.77 33.46
CA VAL A 516 -2.33 -0.54 32.14
C VAL A 516 -1.72 -1.85 31.63
N ALA A 517 -2.19 -2.32 30.48
CA ALA A 517 -1.63 -3.47 29.79
C ALA A 517 -0.83 -3.02 28.56
N ARG A 518 0.30 -3.68 28.32
CA ARG A 518 1.11 -3.52 27.11
C ARG A 518 0.77 -4.64 26.13
N ARG A 519 0.42 -4.24 24.91
CA ARG A 519 0.21 -5.07 23.73
C ARG A 519 1.54 -5.62 23.23
N ARG A 520 1.55 -6.86 22.76
CA ARG A 520 2.68 -7.33 21.93
C ARG A 520 2.63 -6.64 20.57
N PRO A 521 3.79 -6.25 19.99
CA PRO A 521 3.81 -5.78 18.62
C PRO A 521 3.28 -6.88 17.69
N ARG A 522 2.39 -6.48 16.77
CA ARG A 522 1.86 -7.34 15.72
C ARG A 522 2.51 -6.91 14.41
N GLY A 523 3.35 -7.76 13.83
CA GLY A 523 3.96 -7.45 12.53
C GLY A 523 2.98 -7.68 11.39
N ARG A 524 3.41 -7.32 10.17
CA ARG A 524 2.52 -7.22 9.01
C ARG A 524 3.15 -7.82 7.76
N LEU A 525 2.39 -8.69 7.09
CA LEU A 525 2.75 -9.35 5.85
C LEU A 525 1.89 -8.85 4.69
N ALA A 526 2.49 -8.10 3.78
CA ALA A 526 1.91 -7.79 2.48
C ALA A 526 2.32 -8.87 1.47
N VAL A 527 1.36 -9.56 0.86
CA VAL A 527 1.64 -10.45 -0.27
C VAL A 527 1.35 -9.69 -1.56
N VAL A 528 2.37 -9.47 -2.39
CA VAL A 528 2.37 -8.45 -3.45
C VAL A 528 2.55 -9.04 -4.84
N GLY A 529 1.52 -8.90 -5.67
CA GLY A 529 1.60 -9.14 -7.11
C GLY A 529 2.21 -7.94 -7.84
N LEU A 530 3.32 -8.15 -8.54
CA LEU A 530 4.06 -7.11 -9.27
C LEU A 530 3.54 -6.86 -10.70
N GLY A 531 2.59 -7.67 -11.20
CA GLY A 531 2.19 -7.64 -12.61
C GLY A 531 3.12 -8.47 -13.51
N PRO A 532 2.91 -8.46 -14.84
CA PRO A 532 3.57 -9.40 -15.75
C PRO A 532 5.05 -9.06 -16.02
N GLY A 533 5.42 -7.78 -15.91
CA GLY A 533 6.81 -7.30 -16.00
C GLY A 533 6.95 -5.81 -16.35
N ALA A 534 5.98 -5.22 -17.07
CA ALA A 534 6.02 -3.79 -17.38
C ALA A 534 5.77 -2.94 -16.13
N ARG A 535 6.53 -1.84 -16.03
CA ARG A 535 6.56 -0.99 -14.83
C ARG A 535 5.28 -0.20 -14.59
N ASP A 536 4.55 0.14 -15.65
CA ASP A 536 3.24 0.79 -15.61
C ASP A 536 2.10 -0.15 -15.17
N LEU A 537 2.34 -1.46 -15.18
CA LEU A 537 1.41 -2.49 -14.67
C LEU A 537 1.66 -2.85 -13.18
N VAL A 538 2.67 -2.26 -12.54
CA VAL A 538 2.86 -2.32 -11.08
C VAL A 538 1.82 -1.41 -10.43
N THR A 539 0.94 -1.97 -9.58
CA THR A 539 -0.14 -1.16 -9.00
C THR A 539 0.39 -0.12 -7.99
N PRO A 540 -0.24 1.06 -7.85
CA PRO A 540 0.14 2.03 -6.81
C PRO A 540 0.08 1.45 -5.39
N ARG A 541 -0.79 0.45 -5.16
CA ARG A 541 -0.85 -0.27 -3.87
C ARG A 541 0.40 -1.12 -3.65
N ALA A 542 0.94 -1.77 -4.68
CA ALA A 542 2.22 -2.48 -4.59
C ALA A 542 3.37 -1.52 -4.25
N VAL A 543 3.44 -0.37 -4.92
CA VAL A 543 4.45 0.68 -4.65
C VAL A 543 4.39 1.14 -3.19
N THR A 544 3.20 1.44 -2.66
CA THR A 544 3.02 1.87 -1.26
C THR A 544 3.47 0.80 -0.26
N GLU A 545 3.15 -0.47 -0.51
CA GLU A 545 3.53 -1.56 0.40
C GLU A 545 5.01 -1.91 0.34
N LEU A 546 5.63 -1.85 -0.84
CA LEU A 546 7.09 -1.96 -1.00
C LEU A 546 7.82 -0.82 -0.26
N ARG A 547 7.35 0.42 -0.41
CA ARG A 547 7.88 1.59 0.34
C ARG A 547 7.65 1.49 1.85
N ARG A 548 6.69 0.68 2.32
CA ARG A 548 6.44 0.42 3.76
C ARG A 548 7.25 -0.76 4.31
N ALA A 549 7.79 -1.63 3.45
CA ALA A 549 8.45 -2.86 3.88
C ALA A 549 9.85 -2.62 4.46
N SER A 550 10.01 -2.90 5.75
CA SER A 550 11.32 -3.07 6.40
C SER A 550 12.06 -4.32 5.92
N VAL A 551 11.31 -5.35 5.49
CA VAL A 551 11.84 -6.62 4.97
C VAL A 551 11.12 -6.97 3.67
N VAL A 552 11.86 -7.30 2.62
CA VAL A 552 11.32 -7.83 1.35
C VAL A 552 11.77 -9.26 1.18
N VAL A 553 10.85 -10.14 0.81
CA VAL A 553 11.10 -11.57 0.61
C VAL A 553 10.66 -11.96 -0.80
N GLY A 554 11.56 -12.53 -1.60
CA GLY A 554 11.30 -12.73 -3.03
C GLY A 554 12.32 -13.59 -3.76
N LEU A 555 12.10 -13.75 -5.08
CA LEU A 555 13.12 -14.18 -6.04
C LEU A 555 13.95 -12.97 -6.45
N ASP A 556 15.25 -13.18 -6.61
CA ASP A 556 16.24 -12.25 -7.22
C ASP A 556 15.67 -11.46 -8.41
N GLN A 557 15.22 -12.16 -9.45
CA GLN A 557 14.64 -11.60 -10.68
C GLN A 557 13.39 -10.73 -10.46
N TYR A 558 12.73 -10.83 -9.30
CA TYR A 558 11.57 -9.99 -8.93
C TYR A 558 11.98 -8.84 -8.03
N VAL A 559 12.99 -9.01 -7.17
CA VAL A 559 13.60 -7.93 -6.39
C VAL A 559 14.21 -6.88 -7.33
N ASP A 560 14.91 -7.31 -8.38
CA ASP A 560 15.57 -6.40 -9.32
C ASP A 560 14.60 -5.47 -10.08
N GLN A 561 13.35 -5.89 -10.29
CA GLN A 561 12.31 -5.08 -10.93
C GLN A 561 11.79 -3.93 -10.05
N ILE A 562 12.04 -4.00 -8.74
CA ILE A 562 11.52 -3.07 -7.72
C ILE A 562 12.60 -2.48 -6.82
N ARG A 563 13.88 -2.72 -7.12
CA ARG A 563 15.02 -2.32 -6.27
C ARG A 563 15.10 -0.79 -6.06
N ASP A 564 14.57 -0.02 -7.02
CA ASP A 564 14.42 1.45 -6.98
C ASP A 564 13.19 1.94 -6.17
N LEU A 565 12.25 1.07 -5.85
CA LEU A 565 11.10 1.35 -4.98
C LEU A 565 11.39 1.09 -3.50
N LEU A 566 12.45 0.35 -3.20
CA LEU A 566 12.84 0.03 -1.84
C LEU A 566 13.51 1.21 -1.17
N ARG A 567 13.20 1.43 0.11
CA ARG A 567 13.85 2.47 0.89
C ARG A 567 15.26 2.01 1.30
N PRO A 568 16.23 2.93 1.44
CA PRO A 568 17.50 2.63 2.10
C PRO A 568 17.27 1.95 3.45
N GLY A 569 17.99 0.85 3.71
CA GLY A 569 17.82 0.03 4.91
C GLY A 569 16.74 -1.04 4.85
N THR A 570 15.94 -1.16 3.76
CA THR A 570 15.09 -2.36 3.56
C THR A 570 15.99 -3.60 3.46
N ARG A 571 15.76 -4.58 4.35
CA ARG A 571 16.43 -5.88 4.31
C ARG A 571 15.80 -6.74 3.21
N VAL A 572 16.60 -7.22 2.25
CA VAL A 572 16.12 -8.18 1.24
C VAL A 572 16.53 -9.59 1.67
N LEU A 573 15.55 -10.49 1.75
CA LEU A 573 15.74 -11.92 1.99
C LEU A 573 15.43 -12.65 0.69
N GLU A 574 16.48 -12.89 -0.09
CA GLU A 574 16.41 -13.59 -1.37
C GLU A 574 16.39 -15.11 -1.13
N SER A 575 15.58 -15.85 -1.90
CA SER A 575 15.62 -17.32 -1.88
C SER A 575 15.52 -17.91 -3.28
N GLY A 576 16.25 -18.98 -3.53
CA GLY A 576 16.36 -19.60 -4.87
C GLY A 576 15.06 -20.18 -5.43
N LEU A 577 15.13 -20.59 -6.70
CA LEU A 577 14.05 -21.31 -7.39
C LEU A 577 13.69 -22.61 -6.66
N GLY A 578 12.39 -22.90 -6.55
CA GLY A 578 11.85 -24.10 -5.89
C GLY A 578 11.69 -24.01 -4.36
N ALA A 579 12.18 -22.95 -3.71
CA ALA A 579 12.07 -22.75 -2.26
C ALA A 579 10.79 -22.00 -1.83
N GLU A 580 9.64 -22.27 -2.46
CA GLU A 580 8.39 -21.50 -2.23
C GLU A 580 7.88 -21.64 -0.79
N GLU A 581 7.83 -22.86 -0.26
CA GLU A 581 7.42 -23.13 1.13
C GLU A 581 8.32 -22.39 2.14
N GLU A 582 9.64 -22.47 1.96
CA GLU A 582 10.59 -21.79 2.84
C GLU A 582 10.51 -20.26 2.71
N ARG A 583 10.22 -19.73 1.51
CA ARG A 583 9.99 -18.31 1.29
C ARG A 583 8.76 -17.82 2.04
N ALA A 584 7.66 -18.59 2.01
CA ALA A 584 6.44 -18.30 2.76
C ALA A 584 6.70 -18.33 4.28
N ARG A 585 7.35 -19.39 4.77
CA ARG A 585 7.75 -19.56 6.18
C ARG A 585 8.62 -18.41 6.68
N THR A 586 9.66 -18.04 5.92
CA THR A 586 10.55 -16.92 6.23
C THR A 586 9.78 -15.61 6.31
N ALA A 587 8.88 -15.31 5.36
CA ALA A 587 8.09 -14.08 5.36
C ALA A 587 7.13 -14.00 6.57
N VAL A 588 6.45 -15.10 6.89
CA VAL A 588 5.57 -15.19 8.08
C VAL A 588 6.39 -15.09 9.37
N ALA A 589 7.58 -15.71 9.45
CA ALA A 589 8.46 -15.63 10.61
C ALA A 589 8.96 -14.20 10.87
N GLN A 590 9.34 -13.45 9.83
CA GLN A 590 9.71 -12.03 9.98
C GLN A 590 8.52 -11.16 10.41
N ALA A 591 7.31 -11.46 9.93
CA ALA A 591 6.09 -10.77 10.39
C ALA A 591 5.76 -11.12 11.86
N ARG A 592 5.93 -12.38 12.28
CA ARG A 592 5.81 -12.79 13.69
C ARG A 592 6.84 -12.13 14.59
N ALA A 593 8.03 -11.82 14.06
CA ALA A 593 9.05 -11.02 14.74
C ALA A 593 8.74 -9.50 14.79
N GLY A 594 7.55 -9.07 14.35
CA GLY A 594 7.08 -7.68 14.45
C GLY A 594 7.36 -6.80 13.22
N HIS A 595 8.06 -7.30 12.19
CA HIS A 595 8.44 -6.50 11.02
C HIS A 595 7.26 -6.16 10.10
N ALA A 596 7.43 -5.09 9.31
CA ALA A 596 6.66 -4.88 8.08
C ALA A 596 7.36 -5.61 6.93
N VAL A 597 6.70 -6.62 6.37
CA VAL A 597 7.22 -7.56 5.38
C VAL A 597 6.45 -7.46 4.07
N ALA A 598 7.14 -7.41 2.93
CA ALA A 598 6.54 -7.61 1.61
C ALA A 598 7.06 -8.91 0.98
N LEU A 599 6.16 -9.87 0.78
CA LEU A 599 6.40 -11.11 0.05
C LEU A 599 5.97 -10.92 -1.40
N ILE A 600 6.94 -10.82 -2.31
CA ILE A 600 6.71 -10.41 -3.70
C ILE A 600 6.59 -11.61 -4.66
N GLY A 601 5.78 -11.45 -5.71
CA GLY A 601 5.65 -12.39 -6.81
C GLY A 601 5.25 -11.71 -8.13
N SER A 602 5.54 -12.35 -9.26
CA SER A 602 5.07 -11.90 -10.56
C SER A 602 3.56 -12.11 -10.74
N GLY A 603 2.97 -11.38 -11.68
CA GLY A 603 1.54 -11.46 -11.99
C GLY A 603 0.69 -10.99 -10.82
N ASP A 604 -0.32 -11.79 -10.48
CA ASP A 604 -1.10 -11.64 -9.26
C ASP A 604 -0.67 -12.67 -8.21
N ALA A 605 -0.48 -12.24 -6.95
CA ALA A 605 0.01 -13.12 -5.90
C ALA A 605 -0.93 -14.30 -5.55
N GLY A 606 -2.21 -14.22 -5.90
CA GLY A 606 -3.19 -15.30 -5.74
C GLY A 606 -3.23 -16.31 -6.90
N VAL A 607 -2.58 -16.03 -8.03
CA VAL A 607 -2.63 -16.89 -9.22
C VAL A 607 -1.32 -17.67 -9.37
N TYR A 608 -1.30 -18.90 -8.86
CA TYR A 608 -0.14 -19.80 -8.88
C TYR A 608 1.14 -19.17 -8.30
N ALA A 609 0.97 -18.41 -7.22
CA ALA A 609 2.02 -17.61 -6.61
C ALA A 609 1.91 -17.60 -5.07
N MET A 610 2.69 -16.73 -4.43
CA MET A 610 3.04 -16.80 -3.01
C MET A 610 1.89 -16.62 -2.00
N ALA A 611 0.71 -16.16 -2.38
CA ALA A 611 -0.38 -15.94 -1.41
C ALA A 611 -0.88 -17.24 -0.78
N SER A 612 -1.04 -18.31 -1.56
CA SER A 612 -1.55 -19.58 -1.04
C SER A 612 -0.64 -20.21 0.04
N PRO A 613 0.68 -20.38 -0.16
CA PRO A 613 1.54 -20.92 0.89
C PRO A 613 1.70 -19.95 2.07
N ALA A 614 1.77 -18.64 1.83
CA ALA A 614 1.89 -17.66 2.92
C ALA A 614 0.64 -17.62 3.84
N LEU A 615 -0.56 -17.72 3.27
CA LEU A 615 -1.81 -17.76 4.03
C LEU A 615 -2.05 -19.12 4.72
N ALA A 616 -1.41 -20.19 4.27
CA ALA A 616 -1.45 -21.50 4.96
C ALA A 616 -0.54 -21.53 6.21
N GLU A 617 0.55 -20.76 6.21
CA GLU A 617 1.53 -20.65 7.32
C GLU A 617 1.17 -19.53 8.34
N ALA A 618 0.43 -18.51 7.90
CA ALA A 618 -0.02 -17.40 8.73
C ALA A 618 -1.10 -17.83 9.74
N ALA A 619 -1.06 -17.24 10.93
CA ALA A 619 -2.12 -17.37 11.94
C ALA A 619 -2.72 -15.98 12.26
N ASP A 620 -3.59 -15.91 13.26
CA ASP A 620 -4.20 -14.67 13.75
C ASP A 620 -3.24 -13.80 14.59
N ASP A 621 -1.95 -14.15 14.61
CA ASP A 621 -0.85 -13.47 15.30
C ASP A 621 -0.14 -12.38 14.49
N ILE A 622 -0.44 -12.27 13.18
CA ILE A 622 0.10 -11.22 12.29
C ILE A 622 -1.02 -10.53 11.49
N ASP A 623 -0.77 -9.31 11.02
CA ASP A 623 -1.65 -8.65 10.04
C ASP A 623 -1.28 -9.10 8.63
N VAL A 624 -2.25 -9.53 7.82
CA VAL A 624 -2.00 -9.93 6.42
C VAL A 624 -2.80 -9.06 5.45
N ILE A 625 -2.17 -8.61 4.38
CA ILE A 625 -2.83 -7.89 3.27
C ILE A 625 -2.46 -8.51 1.92
N GLY A 626 -3.48 -8.81 1.11
CA GLY A 626 -3.30 -9.15 -0.30
C GLY A 626 -3.24 -7.88 -1.16
N VAL A 627 -2.19 -7.74 -1.97
CA VAL A 627 -2.04 -6.66 -2.94
C VAL A 627 -2.13 -7.25 -4.35
N PRO A 628 -3.21 -6.96 -5.10
CA PRO A 628 -3.42 -7.56 -6.40
C PRO A 628 -2.46 -6.99 -7.45
N GLY A 629 -2.14 -7.82 -8.44
CA GLY A 629 -1.33 -7.46 -9.60
C GLY A 629 -2.01 -7.88 -10.92
N VAL A 630 -1.52 -7.36 -12.04
CA VAL A 630 -2.05 -7.76 -13.36
C VAL A 630 -1.54 -9.17 -13.68
N THR A 631 -2.45 -10.16 -13.67
CA THR A 631 -2.07 -11.55 -13.94
C THR A 631 -1.70 -11.79 -15.40
N ALA A 632 -0.77 -12.72 -15.66
CA ALA A 632 -0.19 -12.93 -17.00
C ALA A 632 -1.24 -13.35 -18.05
N ALA A 633 -2.30 -14.05 -17.66
CA ALA A 633 -3.42 -14.40 -18.54
C ALA A 633 -4.17 -13.17 -19.07
N LEU A 634 -4.38 -12.13 -18.25
CA LEU A 634 -5.05 -10.91 -18.68
C LEU A 634 -4.13 -10.03 -19.55
N ALA A 635 -2.83 -9.98 -19.22
CA ALA A 635 -1.82 -9.34 -20.07
C ALA A 635 -1.75 -10.01 -21.46
N ALA A 636 -1.62 -11.34 -21.50
CA ALA A 636 -1.65 -12.12 -22.73
C ALA A 636 -2.95 -11.95 -23.51
N ALA A 637 -4.11 -11.91 -22.83
CA ALA A 637 -5.40 -11.69 -23.47
C ALA A 637 -5.50 -10.32 -24.15
N ALA A 638 -4.98 -9.25 -23.52
CA ALA A 638 -4.97 -7.91 -24.09
C ALA A 638 -4.11 -7.82 -25.36
N LEU A 639 -2.99 -8.56 -25.41
CA LEU A 639 -2.10 -8.66 -26.57
C LEU A 639 -2.73 -9.49 -27.70
N LEU A 640 -3.45 -10.57 -27.36
CA LEU A 640 -4.12 -11.46 -28.32
C LEU A 640 -5.46 -10.89 -28.86
N GLY A 641 -6.09 -9.96 -28.13
CA GLY A 641 -7.38 -9.35 -28.49
C GLY A 641 -8.42 -9.47 -27.37
N ALA A 642 -9.31 -10.46 -27.49
CA ALA A 642 -10.35 -10.75 -26.48
C ALA A 642 -10.65 -12.26 -26.33
N PRO A 643 -9.64 -13.14 -26.12
CA PRO A 643 -9.86 -14.58 -25.98
C PRO A 643 -10.63 -14.92 -24.70
N LEU A 644 -10.38 -14.20 -23.60
CA LEU A 644 -11.05 -14.38 -22.30
C LEU A 644 -12.39 -13.63 -22.21
N GLY A 645 -12.97 -13.25 -23.36
CA GLY A 645 -14.27 -12.58 -23.45
C GLY A 645 -15.45 -13.43 -23.01
N HIS A 646 -15.31 -14.75 -22.88
CA HIS A 646 -16.32 -15.67 -22.36
C HIS A 646 -15.82 -16.38 -21.09
N ASP A 647 -16.61 -17.32 -20.60
CA ASP A 647 -16.23 -18.26 -19.53
C ASP A 647 -14.90 -18.94 -19.88
N HIS A 648 -13.97 -18.87 -18.93
CA HIS A 648 -12.59 -19.30 -19.12
C HIS A 648 -12.03 -19.85 -17.81
N VAL A 649 -10.96 -20.61 -17.91
CA VAL A 649 -10.24 -21.20 -16.78
C VAL A 649 -8.74 -21.05 -16.97
N SER A 650 -8.03 -20.76 -15.88
CA SER A 650 -6.57 -20.88 -15.83
C SER A 650 -6.20 -22.24 -15.25
N ILE A 651 -5.20 -22.92 -15.82
CA ILE A 651 -4.70 -24.22 -15.36
C ILE A 651 -3.17 -24.19 -15.37
N SER A 652 -2.53 -24.40 -14.22
CA SER A 652 -1.09 -24.70 -14.17
C SER A 652 -0.83 -26.13 -14.63
N LEU A 653 0.10 -26.32 -15.57
CA LEU A 653 0.57 -27.64 -16.00
C LEU A 653 1.77 -28.16 -15.17
N SER A 654 2.18 -27.44 -14.13
CA SER A 654 3.22 -27.91 -13.21
C SER A 654 2.66 -28.94 -12.22
N ASP A 655 3.23 -30.14 -12.28
CA ASP A 655 2.93 -31.30 -11.43
C ASP A 655 3.72 -31.34 -10.11
N LEU A 656 4.49 -30.28 -9.81
CA LEU A 656 5.37 -30.19 -8.63
C LEU A 656 4.62 -30.36 -7.29
N HIS A 657 3.43 -29.77 -7.19
CA HIS A 657 2.59 -29.79 -5.98
C HIS A 657 1.17 -30.34 -6.23
N THR A 658 0.78 -30.53 -7.50
CA THR A 658 -0.52 -31.09 -7.89
C THR A 658 -0.29 -32.34 -8.73
N PRO A 659 -0.69 -33.55 -8.28
CA PRO A 659 -0.55 -34.77 -9.07
C PRO A 659 -1.15 -34.65 -10.48
N TRP A 660 -0.48 -35.23 -11.48
CA TRP A 660 -0.88 -35.10 -12.88
C TRP A 660 -2.32 -35.56 -13.16
N ASP A 661 -2.81 -36.60 -12.50
CA ASP A 661 -4.20 -37.09 -12.67
C ASP A 661 -5.25 -36.01 -12.31
N VAL A 662 -4.93 -35.13 -11.36
CA VAL A 662 -5.76 -34.00 -10.96
C VAL A 662 -5.70 -32.90 -12.03
N ILE A 663 -4.54 -32.67 -12.64
CA ILE A 663 -4.36 -31.71 -13.74
C ILE A 663 -5.10 -32.22 -14.99
N GLU A 664 -4.88 -33.46 -15.42
CA GLU A 664 -5.55 -34.10 -16.55
C GLU A 664 -7.08 -34.08 -16.39
N ARG A 665 -7.60 -34.40 -15.19
CA ARG A 665 -9.03 -34.30 -14.89
C ARG A 665 -9.58 -32.87 -15.03
N ARG A 666 -8.82 -31.85 -14.60
CA ARG A 666 -9.21 -30.43 -14.78
C ARG A 666 -9.21 -30.02 -16.25
N VAL A 667 -8.20 -30.43 -17.03
CA VAL A 667 -8.13 -30.15 -18.48
C VAL A 667 -9.29 -30.81 -19.22
N ARG A 668 -9.58 -32.08 -18.91
CA ARG A 668 -10.72 -32.83 -19.49
C ARG A 668 -12.06 -32.16 -19.17
N ALA A 669 -12.31 -31.79 -17.92
CA ALA A 669 -13.53 -31.09 -17.54
C ALA A 669 -13.68 -29.72 -18.25
N ALA A 670 -12.59 -28.99 -18.47
CA ALA A 670 -12.60 -27.74 -19.23
C ALA A 670 -12.84 -27.95 -20.74
N ALA A 671 -12.35 -29.07 -21.29
CA ALA A 671 -12.63 -29.49 -22.66
C ALA A 671 -14.14 -29.80 -22.83
N GLU A 672 -14.68 -30.64 -21.97
CA GLU A 672 -16.10 -31.05 -21.92
C GLU A 672 -17.06 -29.86 -21.73
N SER A 673 -16.68 -28.88 -20.91
CA SER A 673 -17.50 -27.70 -20.56
C SER A 673 -17.41 -26.53 -21.56
N ASP A 674 -16.77 -26.73 -22.72
CA ASP A 674 -16.47 -25.71 -23.74
C ASP A 674 -15.89 -24.37 -23.20
N LEU A 675 -14.99 -24.47 -22.21
CA LEU A 675 -14.29 -23.30 -21.67
C LEU A 675 -13.09 -22.92 -22.53
N VAL A 676 -12.75 -21.63 -22.53
CA VAL A 676 -11.44 -21.13 -22.99
C VAL A 676 -10.41 -21.47 -21.91
N VAL A 677 -9.27 -22.06 -22.29
CA VAL A 677 -8.28 -22.57 -21.32
C VAL A 677 -6.98 -21.80 -21.45
N THR A 678 -6.48 -21.24 -20.34
CA THR A 678 -5.18 -20.57 -20.28
C THR A 678 -4.19 -21.37 -19.44
N PHE A 679 -3.13 -21.86 -20.06
CA PHE A 679 -2.11 -22.66 -19.41
C PHE A 679 -0.99 -21.79 -18.81
N TYR A 680 -0.77 -21.97 -17.51
CA TYR A 680 0.38 -21.47 -16.77
C TYR A 680 1.42 -22.57 -16.60
N ASN A 681 2.69 -22.17 -16.42
CA ASN A 681 3.82 -23.08 -16.30
C ASN A 681 3.82 -24.19 -17.39
N PRO A 682 3.53 -23.85 -18.67
CA PRO A 682 3.10 -24.83 -19.66
C PRO A 682 4.20 -25.83 -20.05
N ARG A 683 5.46 -25.39 -20.00
CA ARG A 683 6.63 -26.21 -20.34
C ARG A 683 7.86 -25.75 -19.56
N SER A 684 8.71 -26.69 -19.13
CA SER A 684 10.02 -26.38 -18.56
C SER A 684 11.06 -27.43 -18.97
N ARG A 685 12.34 -27.18 -18.64
CA ARG A 685 13.37 -28.22 -18.71
C ARG A 685 12.93 -29.43 -17.87
N GLY A 686 12.89 -30.62 -18.48
CA GLY A 686 12.41 -31.85 -17.85
C GLY A 686 10.89 -32.03 -17.75
N ARG A 687 10.08 -31.07 -18.22
CA ARG A 687 8.60 -31.15 -18.28
C ARG A 687 8.12 -30.58 -19.61
N ASP A 688 8.21 -31.39 -20.65
CA ASP A 688 7.89 -31.04 -22.04
C ASP A 688 6.72 -31.83 -22.64
N TRP A 689 6.24 -32.86 -21.95
CA TRP A 689 5.14 -33.73 -22.41
C TRP A 689 3.75 -33.28 -21.93
N GLN A 690 3.68 -32.53 -20.81
CA GLN A 690 2.43 -32.09 -20.19
C GLN A 690 1.57 -31.23 -21.13
N LEU A 691 2.18 -30.24 -21.80
CA LEU A 691 1.46 -29.39 -22.78
C LEU A 691 0.95 -30.20 -23.99
N PRO A 692 1.77 -31.00 -24.71
CA PRO A 692 1.28 -31.91 -25.76
C PRO A 692 0.08 -32.77 -25.31
N LYS A 693 0.12 -33.35 -24.11
CA LYS A 693 -0.95 -34.17 -23.55
C LYS A 693 -2.21 -33.34 -23.21
N ALA A 694 -2.05 -32.12 -22.69
CA ALA A 694 -3.17 -31.21 -22.44
C ALA A 694 -3.85 -30.76 -23.75
N LEU A 695 -3.06 -30.46 -24.79
CA LEU A 695 -3.56 -30.12 -26.13
C LEU A 695 -4.28 -31.30 -26.79
N SER A 696 -3.78 -32.54 -26.64
CA SER A 696 -4.47 -33.72 -27.19
C SER A 696 -5.85 -33.93 -26.56
N ILE A 697 -5.99 -33.72 -25.23
CA ILE A 697 -7.28 -33.79 -24.53
C ILE A 697 -8.24 -32.71 -25.04
N LEU A 698 -7.77 -31.48 -25.27
CA LEU A 698 -8.60 -30.43 -25.86
C LEU A 698 -9.01 -30.77 -27.30
N ALA A 699 -8.15 -31.40 -28.09
CA ALA A 699 -8.44 -31.84 -29.45
C ALA A 699 -9.51 -32.95 -29.54
N GLU A 700 -9.80 -33.68 -28.46
CA GLU A 700 -10.95 -34.60 -28.38
C GLU A 700 -12.30 -33.83 -28.45
N HIS A 701 -12.32 -32.53 -28.12
CA HIS A 701 -13.52 -31.69 -27.99
C HIS A 701 -13.50 -30.38 -28.82
N ARG A 702 -12.48 -30.17 -29.66
CA ARG A 702 -12.24 -28.92 -30.38
C ARG A 702 -11.83 -29.18 -31.82
N ALA A 703 -12.18 -28.28 -32.74
CA ALA A 703 -11.76 -28.40 -34.13
C ALA A 703 -10.24 -28.20 -34.28
N PRO A 704 -9.56 -28.85 -35.25
CA PRO A 704 -8.15 -28.62 -35.57
C PRO A 704 -7.79 -27.14 -35.87
N SER A 705 -8.78 -26.37 -36.34
CA SER A 705 -8.69 -24.93 -36.63
C SER A 705 -8.96 -24.02 -35.43
N THR A 706 -9.23 -24.56 -34.24
CA THR A 706 -9.51 -23.76 -33.03
C THR A 706 -8.31 -22.85 -32.74
N PRO A 707 -8.50 -21.52 -32.60
CA PRO A 707 -7.39 -20.61 -32.35
C PRO A 707 -6.66 -20.89 -31.03
N VAL A 708 -5.35 -20.75 -31.06
CA VAL A 708 -4.47 -20.82 -29.89
C VAL A 708 -3.53 -19.63 -29.92
N GLY A 709 -3.55 -18.83 -28.85
CA GLY A 709 -2.61 -17.75 -28.62
C GLY A 709 -1.44 -18.24 -27.77
N VAL A 710 -0.22 -17.94 -28.20
CA VAL A 710 1.02 -18.16 -27.45
C VAL A 710 1.63 -16.79 -27.19
N VAL A 711 1.76 -16.43 -25.91
CA VAL A 711 2.37 -15.16 -25.50
C VAL A 711 3.54 -15.45 -24.59
N ARG A 712 4.76 -15.21 -25.08
CA ARG A 712 6.00 -15.29 -24.33
C ARG A 712 6.34 -13.92 -23.77
N ALA A 713 6.75 -13.88 -22.50
CA ALA A 713 7.26 -12.69 -21.82
C ALA A 713 6.32 -11.47 -21.94
N ALA A 714 5.02 -11.67 -21.69
CA ALA A 714 4.00 -10.62 -21.81
C ALA A 714 4.41 -9.33 -21.06
N SER A 715 4.34 -8.21 -21.78
CA SER A 715 4.71 -6.87 -21.31
C SER A 715 6.17 -6.75 -20.83
N ARG A 716 7.10 -7.49 -21.46
CA ARG A 716 8.55 -7.38 -21.23
C ARG A 716 9.27 -7.04 -22.55
N PRO A 717 10.55 -6.60 -22.51
CA PRO A 717 11.29 -6.26 -23.73
C PRO A 717 11.44 -7.43 -24.72
N ASP A 718 11.38 -8.68 -24.26
CA ASP A 718 11.44 -9.91 -25.06
C ASP A 718 10.05 -10.52 -25.35
N GLU A 719 8.99 -9.69 -25.31
CA GLU A 719 7.61 -10.08 -25.64
C GLU A 719 7.52 -10.66 -27.05
N HIS A 720 6.86 -11.81 -27.17
CA HIS A 720 6.53 -12.41 -28.46
C HIS A 720 5.10 -12.97 -28.44
N VAL A 721 4.29 -12.53 -29.40
CA VAL A 721 2.88 -12.90 -29.54
C VAL A 721 2.68 -13.67 -30.83
N GLN A 722 2.14 -14.88 -30.72
CA GLN A 722 1.80 -15.73 -31.88
C GLN A 722 0.35 -16.19 -31.78
N LEU A 723 -0.41 -15.99 -32.86
CA LEU A 723 -1.70 -16.63 -33.08
C LEU A 723 -1.50 -17.82 -34.03
N THR A 724 -1.93 -19.01 -33.61
CA THR A 724 -1.84 -20.28 -34.36
C THR A 724 -3.14 -21.06 -34.15
N THR A 725 -3.22 -22.33 -34.59
CA THR A 725 -4.35 -23.22 -34.27
C THR A 725 -3.91 -24.43 -33.45
N LEU A 726 -4.88 -25.13 -32.87
CA LEU A 726 -4.67 -26.34 -32.09
C LEU A 726 -3.90 -27.45 -32.84
N ALA A 727 -4.01 -27.50 -34.17
CA ALA A 727 -3.29 -28.44 -35.02
C ALA A 727 -1.89 -27.97 -35.45
N THR A 728 -1.61 -26.67 -35.40
CA THR A 728 -0.36 -26.08 -35.92
C THR A 728 0.54 -25.47 -34.84
N LEU A 729 0.13 -25.49 -33.57
CA LEU A 729 1.00 -25.14 -32.45
C LEU A 729 2.13 -26.17 -32.36
N ASP A 730 3.37 -25.72 -32.51
CA ASP A 730 4.56 -26.47 -32.10
C ASP A 730 4.84 -26.21 -30.60
N PRO A 731 4.67 -27.20 -29.71
CA PRO A 731 4.94 -27.04 -28.29
C PRO A 731 6.42 -26.76 -27.96
N ALA A 732 7.36 -26.94 -28.89
CA ALA A 732 8.78 -26.61 -28.71
C ALA A 732 9.06 -25.09 -28.67
N THR A 733 8.13 -24.27 -29.17
CA THR A 733 8.19 -22.80 -29.09
C THR A 733 7.84 -22.23 -27.72
N VAL A 734 7.35 -23.07 -26.79
CA VAL A 734 6.80 -22.66 -25.49
C VAL A 734 7.80 -22.92 -24.36
N ASP A 735 7.99 -21.95 -23.47
CA ASP A 735 8.89 -22.03 -22.31
C ASP A 735 8.20 -21.67 -20.97
N MET A 736 8.99 -21.51 -19.89
CA MET A 736 8.47 -21.17 -18.55
C MET A 736 7.93 -19.74 -18.43
N VAL A 737 8.31 -18.83 -19.32
CA VAL A 737 7.82 -17.43 -19.32
C VAL A 737 6.72 -17.22 -20.37
N THR A 738 6.13 -18.32 -20.86
CA THR A 738 5.07 -18.34 -21.86
C THR A 738 3.72 -18.69 -21.23
N VAL A 739 2.67 -18.03 -21.70
CA VAL A 739 1.26 -18.36 -21.44
C VAL A 739 0.63 -18.84 -22.74
N VAL A 740 -0.11 -19.95 -22.69
CA VAL A 740 -0.79 -20.55 -23.85
C VAL A 740 -2.31 -20.50 -23.63
N THR A 741 -3.03 -19.76 -24.46
CA THR A 741 -4.50 -19.64 -24.40
C THR A 741 -5.14 -20.40 -25.55
N VAL A 742 -5.88 -21.47 -25.26
CA VAL A 742 -6.63 -22.27 -26.24
C VAL A 742 -8.09 -21.83 -26.24
N GLY A 743 -8.63 -21.52 -27.42
CA GLY A 743 -10.01 -21.12 -27.61
C GLY A 743 -11.03 -22.21 -27.29
N ASN A 744 -12.28 -21.78 -27.10
CA ASN A 744 -13.45 -22.66 -27.12
C ASN A 744 -14.04 -22.79 -28.53
N THR A 745 -15.10 -23.58 -28.72
CA THR A 745 -15.66 -23.82 -30.07
C THR A 745 -16.17 -22.55 -30.78
N ALA A 746 -16.49 -21.48 -30.06
CA ALA A 746 -16.93 -20.20 -30.61
C ALA A 746 -15.77 -19.22 -30.90
N THR A 747 -14.56 -19.52 -30.43
CA THR A 747 -13.39 -18.64 -30.58
C THR A 747 -12.92 -18.60 -32.03
N ARG A 748 -12.65 -17.41 -32.55
CA ARG A 748 -12.22 -17.19 -33.94
C ARG A 748 -11.19 -16.07 -34.06
N ASP A 749 -10.41 -16.10 -35.13
CA ASP A 749 -9.63 -14.95 -35.57
C ASP A 749 -10.56 -13.89 -36.18
N VAL A 750 -10.40 -12.64 -35.74
CA VAL A 750 -11.01 -11.44 -36.32
C VAL A 750 -9.91 -10.42 -36.61
N SER A 751 -9.37 -10.46 -37.82
CA SER A 751 -8.33 -9.53 -38.31
C SER A 751 -7.03 -9.58 -37.51
N GLY A 752 -6.50 -10.79 -37.28
CA GLY A 752 -5.28 -11.05 -36.51
C GLY A 752 -5.49 -11.02 -35.00
N ARG A 753 -6.74 -11.15 -34.53
CA ARG A 753 -7.11 -11.04 -33.11
C ARG A 753 -7.95 -12.22 -32.68
N MET A 754 -7.57 -12.87 -31.60
CA MET A 754 -8.30 -13.97 -31.00
C MET A 754 -9.53 -13.43 -30.25
N VAL A 755 -10.74 -13.74 -30.71
CA VAL A 755 -11.99 -13.23 -30.15
C VAL A 755 -12.95 -14.36 -29.82
N THR A 756 -13.42 -14.39 -28.58
CA THR A 756 -14.48 -15.29 -28.12
C THR A 756 -15.79 -14.50 -27.95
N PRO A 757 -16.76 -14.60 -28.88
CA PRO A 757 -17.98 -13.78 -28.86
C PRO A 757 -19.02 -14.31 -27.86
N ARG A 758 -19.71 -13.42 -27.15
CA ARG A 758 -20.82 -13.75 -26.22
C ARG A 758 -22.19 -13.90 -26.89
N GLY A 759 -22.24 -14.41 -28.12
CA GLY A 759 -23.50 -14.54 -28.88
C GLY A 759 -24.27 -13.21 -29.04
N TYR A 760 -23.55 -12.11 -29.25
CA TYR A 760 -24.10 -10.74 -29.29
C TYR A 760 -25.22 -10.56 -30.33
N ARG A 761 -26.48 -10.49 -29.86
CA ARG A 761 -27.69 -10.40 -30.70
C ARG A 761 -27.73 -9.20 -31.67
N TRP A 762 -26.95 -8.14 -31.41
CA TRP A 762 -26.83 -6.99 -32.31
C TRP A 762 -25.91 -7.26 -33.51
N GLN A 763 -24.98 -8.23 -33.42
CA GLN A 763 -24.12 -8.62 -34.55
C GLN A 763 -24.85 -9.48 -35.59
N THR A 764 -26.02 -10.04 -35.25
CA THR A 764 -26.90 -10.75 -36.18
C THR A 764 -27.81 -9.82 -36.99
N SER A 765 -28.00 -8.56 -36.57
CA SER A 765 -28.83 -7.56 -37.27
C SER A 765 -28.21 -7.15 -38.61
N ASP A 766 -26.93 -6.81 -38.61
CA ASP A 766 -26.27 -6.16 -39.76
C ASP A 766 -25.91 -7.14 -40.88
N ARG A 767 -25.86 -8.45 -40.59
CA ARG A 767 -25.62 -9.48 -41.62
C ARG A 767 -26.85 -9.82 -42.47
N GLY A 768 -28.02 -9.30 -42.11
CA GLY A 768 -29.26 -9.44 -42.90
C GLY A 768 -29.50 -8.31 -43.91
N ALA A 769 -28.72 -7.22 -43.86
CA ALA A 769 -28.90 -6.02 -44.69
C ALA A 769 -27.90 -5.90 -45.86
N ALA A 770 -27.03 -6.90 -46.04
CA ALA A 770 -26.01 -6.95 -47.08
C ALA A 770 -25.95 -8.33 -47.74
N GLN A 771 -27.00 -8.65 -48.50
CA GLN A 771 -27.06 -9.73 -49.50
C GLN A 771 -27.93 -9.28 -50.67
#